data_AF-A0A2S7ERT9-F1
#
_entry.id   AF-A0A2S7ERT9-F1
#
_cell.length_a   1.000
_cell.length_b   1.000
_cell.length_c   1.000
_cell.angle_alpha   90.00
_cell.angle_beta   90.00
_cell.angle_gamma   90.00
#
_symmetry.space_group_name_H-M   'P 1'
#
loop_
_entity.id
_entity.type
_entity.pdbx_description
1 polymer ?
#
loop_
_entity_poly.entity_id
_entity_poly.type
_entity_poly.pdbx_seq_one_letter_code
_entity_poly.pdbx_strand_id
1 'polypeptide(L)'
;MIVDKLLVLRTCANDMADHCGLVWPMSGHVECKYWKPSRQHENGLTGLLWGKGVGAHLSAHADARWVVCEVAIDDALPLAEEGMTKFPKAEVVFVGNRSAALEYIANNIQFYEAAAAGAAAPADPVNSQAPQLERLAAATAATVATAATQATPATQATPATPIVPVGGADPLEQRHEVVSKKTETAVYGSTLTGADQSRLIAGYGSTETAGDHSDLIAGYGSTGTAGSDSSILAGYGSTQTAAERSTLTAGYGSTQTAQEGSRLTSGYGSTATTGADSALISGYGSTQTAGSESSLTAGYGSTQTARKGSDITAGYGSTGTAGSDSSLIAGYGSTQTAGGDSSLTAGYGSTQTARKGSDITAGYGSTGTAGADSTLIAGYGSTQTAGGDSSLTAGYGSTQTARQGSDITAGYGSTGTAGADSSLIAGYGSTQTAGSESSLTAGYGSTQTARQGSDITAGYGSTGTAGSDSSLIAGYGSTQTAGSESSLTAGYGSTQTAQEDSSLTTGYGSTSTAGHDSSLIAGYGSTQTAGYDSTLTAGYGSTQTAQEDSSLTTGYGSTSTAGHDSTLIAGYGSTQTAGGDSSLTAGYGSTQTARQGSDITAGYGSTGTAGADSTLIAGYGSTQTAGGDSSLTAGYGSTQTARQGSDITAGYGSTGTAGADSTLIAGYGSTQTAGGDSSLTAGYGSTQTARQGSDITAGYGSTGTAGADSTLIAGYGSTQTAGSESSLTAGYGSTQTARQGSDITAGYGSTGTAGSDSTLIAGYGSTQTAGGDSSLTAGYGSTQTARQGSDITAG
;
A
#
# COMPACT_ATOMS: atom_id res chain seq x y z
N MET A 1 23.32 -14.58 41.65
CA MET A 1 22.55 -15.14 40.52
C MET A 1 21.10 -14.83 40.81
N ILE A 2 20.48 -13.96 40.01
CA ILE A 2 19.09 -13.51 40.24
C ILE A 2 18.24 -14.35 39.29
N VAL A 3 17.62 -15.41 39.82
CA VAL A 3 17.20 -16.56 39.00
C VAL A 3 15.79 -16.39 38.40
N ASP A 4 14.99 -15.46 38.95
CA ASP A 4 13.54 -15.38 38.69
C ASP A 4 13.10 -14.05 38.05
N LYS A 5 14.02 -13.29 37.44
CA LYS A 5 13.74 -11.96 36.87
C LYS A 5 14.24 -11.78 35.45
N LEU A 6 13.65 -10.81 34.75
CA LEU A 6 13.92 -10.38 33.38
C LEU A 6 14.30 -8.88 33.39
N LEU A 7 15.14 -8.44 32.46
CA LEU A 7 15.36 -7.01 32.22
C LEU A 7 14.43 -6.50 31.14
N VAL A 8 13.73 -5.40 31.41
CA VAL A 8 12.82 -4.72 30.49
C VAL A 8 13.27 -3.28 30.28
N LEU A 9 13.27 -2.84 29.02
CA LEU A 9 13.67 -1.50 28.61
C LEU A 9 12.45 -0.66 28.26
N ARG A 10 12.36 0.56 28.81
CA ARG A 10 11.34 1.53 28.45
C ARG A 10 11.89 2.95 28.41
N THR A 11 11.06 3.90 28.00
CA THR A 11 11.32 5.33 28.12
C THR A 11 10.30 6.03 29.00
N CYS A 12 10.74 7.10 29.65
CA CYS A 12 9.90 8.11 30.30
C CYS A 12 10.30 9.51 29.81
N ALA A 13 9.47 10.51 30.07
CA ALA A 13 9.83 11.91 29.87
C ALA A 13 10.98 12.33 30.81
N ASN A 14 11.53 13.53 30.60
CA ASN A 14 12.68 14.05 31.38
C ASN A 14 12.37 14.22 32.89
N ASP A 15 11.09 14.40 33.25
CA ASP A 15 10.56 14.44 34.61
C ASP A 15 10.20 13.04 35.18
N MET A 16 10.56 11.97 34.45
CA MET A 16 10.22 10.57 34.72
C MET A 16 8.73 10.20 34.61
N ALA A 17 7.87 11.08 34.11
CA ALA A 17 6.49 10.72 33.79
C ALA A 17 6.41 9.75 32.60
N ASP A 18 5.48 8.80 32.66
CA ASP A 18 5.08 8.00 31.50
C ASP A 18 3.82 8.54 30.81
N HIS A 19 3.47 7.92 29.68
CA HIS A 19 2.29 8.27 28.87
C HIS A 19 0.95 8.14 29.61
N CYS A 20 0.92 7.52 30.79
CA CYS A 20 -0.27 7.39 31.65
C CYS A 20 -0.22 8.32 32.88
N GLY A 21 0.78 9.19 32.98
CA GLY A 21 0.96 10.14 34.09
C GLY A 21 1.52 9.51 35.36
N LEU A 22 2.02 8.28 35.33
CA LEU A 22 2.77 7.69 36.44
C LEU A 22 4.21 8.20 36.40
N VAL A 23 4.67 8.82 37.49
CA VAL A 23 6.07 9.24 37.63
C VAL A 23 6.89 8.06 38.15
N TRP A 24 7.84 7.61 37.33
CA TRP A 24 8.73 6.49 37.65
C TRP A 24 9.86 6.92 38.59
N PRO A 25 10.30 6.07 39.53
CA PRO A 25 11.44 6.38 40.38
C PRO A 25 12.75 6.32 39.58
N MET A 26 13.75 7.09 40.00
CA MET A 26 15.12 7.01 39.44
C MET A 26 15.81 5.68 39.79
N SER A 27 15.37 5.01 40.85
CA SER A 27 15.76 3.65 41.24
C SER A 27 14.75 3.07 42.23
N GLY A 28 14.54 1.75 42.20
CA GLY A 28 13.64 1.03 43.11
C GLY A 28 12.20 0.84 42.59
N HIS A 29 11.31 0.52 43.52
CA HIS A 29 10.01 -0.08 43.24
C HIS A 29 9.00 0.81 42.50
N VAL A 30 8.30 0.23 41.51
CA VAL A 30 7.19 0.84 40.78
C VAL A 30 6.09 -0.18 40.50
N GLU A 31 4.82 0.22 40.69
CA GLU A 31 3.64 -0.66 40.57
C GLU A 31 2.46 0.06 39.89
N CYS A 32 1.74 -0.67 39.03
CA CYS A 32 0.52 -0.21 38.38
C CYS A 32 -0.70 -0.42 39.30
N LYS A 33 -1.22 0.69 39.85
CA LYS A 33 -2.41 0.72 40.72
C LYS A 33 -3.67 0.09 40.12
N TYR A 34 -3.77 0.01 38.80
CA TYR A 34 -4.96 -0.47 38.08
C TYR A 34 -4.64 -1.66 37.17
N TRP A 35 -3.81 -2.61 37.64
CA TRP A 35 -3.43 -3.79 36.89
C TRP A 35 -4.62 -4.61 36.37
N LYS A 36 -4.55 -5.02 35.09
CA LYS A 36 -5.39 -6.08 34.50
C LYS A 36 -4.52 -7.06 33.72
N PRO A 37 -4.63 -8.38 33.95
CA PRO A 37 -3.89 -9.40 33.20
C PRO A 37 -4.53 -9.66 31.82
N SER A 38 -4.52 -8.65 30.96
CA SER A 38 -4.95 -8.72 29.55
C SER A 38 -3.75 -8.50 28.62
N ARG A 39 -3.77 -9.10 27.42
CA ARG A 39 -2.79 -8.86 26.35
C ARG A 39 -3.00 -7.53 25.60
N GLN A 40 -3.55 -6.53 26.28
CA GLN A 40 -3.73 -5.16 25.79
C GLN A 40 -2.83 -4.23 26.60
N HIS A 41 -2.33 -3.18 25.95
CA HIS A 41 -1.42 -2.19 26.53
C HIS A 41 -1.99 -1.47 27.78
N GLU A 42 -3.31 -1.23 27.82
CA GLU A 42 -3.95 -0.57 28.96
C GLU A 42 -3.78 -1.33 30.28
N ASN A 43 -3.89 -0.63 31.40
CA ASN A 43 -3.94 -1.24 32.74
C ASN A 43 -2.71 -2.12 33.08
N GLY A 44 -1.51 -1.64 32.77
CA GLY A 44 -0.25 -2.24 33.23
C GLY A 44 0.97 -1.37 32.91
N LEU A 45 2.13 -1.74 33.48
CA LEU A 45 3.42 -1.20 33.05
C LEU A 45 3.89 -1.97 31.82
N THR A 46 4.61 -1.33 30.91
CA THR A 46 5.05 -1.96 29.65
C THR A 46 6.50 -1.59 29.30
N GLY A 47 7.16 -2.44 28.50
CA GLY A 47 8.47 -2.18 27.89
C GLY A 47 8.98 -3.35 27.03
N LEU A 48 10.11 -3.15 26.36
CA LEU A 48 10.77 -4.15 25.51
C LEU A 48 11.59 -5.12 26.34
N LEU A 49 11.27 -6.41 26.26
CA LEU A 49 12.00 -7.49 26.89
C LEU A 49 13.43 -7.56 26.34
N TRP A 50 14.44 -7.54 27.22
CA TRP A 50 15.86 -7.46 26.87
C TRP A 50 16.25 -6.26 25.98
N GLY A 51 15.40 -5.24 25.87
CA GLY A 51 15.59 -4.14 24.92
C GLY A 51 15.50 -4.56 23.45
N LYS A 52 14.95 -5.74 23.14
CA LYS A 52 14.75 -6.25 21.78
C LYS A 52 13.28 -6.12 21.38
N GLY A 53 13.02 -5.71 20.15
CA GLY A 53 11.66 -5.55 19.59
C GLY A 53 11.44 -4.18 18.95
N VAL A 54 10.18 -3.85 18.68
CA VAL A 54 9.81 -2.66 17.89
C VAL A 54 9.89 -1.38 18.73
N GLY A 55 10.80 -0.47 18.37
CA GLY A 55 11.04 0.79 19.08
C GLY A 55 9.90 1.83 19.02
N ALA A 56 8.79 1.56 18.35
CA ALA A 56 7.67 2.49 18.18
C ALA A 56 6.95 2.87 19.49
N HIS A 57 7.10 2.05 20.54
CA HIS A 57 6.58 2.33 21.88
C HIS A 57 7.60 3.00 22.81
N LEU A 58 8.78 3.37 22.28
CA LEU A 58 9.81 4.13 22.99
C LEU A 58 9.90 5.55 22.42
N SER A 59 10.04 6.54 23.31
CA SER A 59 10.26 7.93 22.92
C SER A 59 11.69 8.10 22.38
N ALA A 60 11.78 8.49 21.11
CA ALA A 60 13.06 8.87 20.47
C ALA A 60 13.49 10.32 20.79
N HIS A 61 12.78 11.03 21.67
CA HIS A 61 13.07 12.43 21.99
C HIS A 61 14.43 12.58 22.72
N ALA A 62 15.17 13.65 22.44
CA ALA A 62 16.57 13.78 22.86
C ALA A 62 16.79 13.89 24.38
N ASP A 63 15.76 14.27 25.14
CA ASP A 63 15.76 14.34 26.61
C ASP A 63 15.05 13.15 27.29
N ALA A 64 14.55 12.18 26.51
CA ALA A 64 13.86 11.01 27.05
C ALA A 64 14.80 10.18 27.94
N ARG A 65 14.26 9.76 29.09
CA ARG A 65 14.99 8.91 30.05
C ARG A 65 14.81 7.46 29.68
N TRP A 66 15.92 6.78 29.39
CA TRP A 66 15.93 5.35 29.10
C TRP A 66 16.04 4.60 30.43
N VAL A 67 15.02 3.83 30.75
CA VAL A 67 14.84 3.14 32.02
C VAL A 67 14.95 1.64 31.79
N VAL A 68 15.85 0.99 32.53
CA VAL A 68 15.91 -0.47 32.64
C VAL A 68 15.32 -0.87 33.98
N CYS A 69 14.35 -1.78 33.97
CA CYS A 69 13.77 -2.34 35.17
C CYS A 69 13.85 -3.87 35.19
N GLU A 70 13.97 -4.43 36.39
CA GLU A 70 13.81 -5.86 36.66
C GLU A 70 12.33 -6.18 36.85
N VAL A 71 11.84 -7.20 36.15
CA VAL A 71 10.47 -7.71 36.23
C VAL A 71 10.53 -9.20 36.60
N ALA A 72 9.68 -9.70 37.50
CA ALA A 72 9.64 -11.13 37.80
C ALA A 72 9.08 -11.93 36.61
N ILE A 73 9.60 -13.14 36.37
CA ILE A 73 9.19 -13.96 35.21
C ILE A 73 7.67 -14.24 35.23
N ASP A 74 7.12 -14.59 36.38
CA ASP A 74 5.69 -14.88 36.57
C ASP A 74 4.78 -13.65 36.37
N ASP A 75 5.32 -12.45 36.50
CA ASP A 75 4.62 -11.16 36.36
C ASP A 75 4.63 -10.64 34.90
N ALA A 76 5.38 -11.25 33.99
CA ALA A 76 5.61 -10.78 32.63
C ALA A 76 4.64 -11.39 31.60
N LEU A 77 3.70 -10.59 31.09
CA LEU A 77 2.75 -10.97 30.04
C LEU A 77 3.23 -10.47 28.65
N PRO A 78 3.56 -11.35 27.70
CA PRO A 78 3.90 -10.93 26.34
C PRO A 78 2.69 -10.32 25.62
N LEU A 79 2.94 -9.23 24.90
CA LEU A 79 1.96 -8.56 24.05
C LEU A 79 2.01 -9.08 22.60
N ALA A 80 1.17 -8.55 21.71
CA ALA A 80 1.11 -8.99 20.31
C ALA A 80 2.25 -8.42 19.46
N GLU A 81 2.78 -7.28 19.89
CA GLU A 81 3.87 -6.55 19.28
C GLU A 81 5.22 -7.19 19.64
N GLU A 82 6.09 -7.38 18.64
CA GLU A 82 7.34 -8.14 18.81
C GLU A 82 8.24 -7.55 19.89
N GLY A 83 8.58 -8.38 20.88
CA GLY A 83 9.45 -8.05 22.01
C GLY A 83 8.80 -7.28 23.15
N MET A 84 7.53 -6.84 23.01
CA MET A 84 6.83 -6.12 24.08
C MET A 84 6.32 -7.04 25.18
N THR A 85 6.53 -6.63 26.43
CA THR A 85 5.96 -7.28 27.62
C THR A 85 5.27 -6.27 28.54
N LYS A 86 4.26 -6.76 29.26
CA LYS A 86 3.39 -6.01 30.18
C LYS A 86 3.43 -6.66 31.56
N PHE A 87 3.51 -5.85 32.61
CA PHE A 87 3.74 -6.33 33.98
C PHE A 87 3.06 -5.42 35.03
N PRO A 88 2.65 -5.98 36.19
CA PRO A 88 2.04 -5.22 37.27
C PRO A 88 3.02 -4.30 37.99
N LYS A 89 4.27 -4.75 38.18
CA LYS A 89 5.28 -4.08 39.01
C LYS A 89 6.69 -4.40 38.53
N ALA A 90 7.65 -3.54 38.89
CA ALA A 90 9.06 -3.71 38.56
C ALA A 90 9.98 -3.01 39.58
N GLU A 91 11.27 -3.31 39.54
CA GLU A 91 12.33 -2.54 40.22
C GLU A 91 13.14 -1.78 39.18
N VAL A 92 13.19 -0.44 39.25
CA VAL A 92 14.06 0.36 38.38
C VAL A 92 15.51 0.19 38.83
N VAL A 93 16.35 -0.34 37.94
CA VAL A 93 17.76 -0.64 38.21
C VAL A 93 18.74 0.26 37.47
N PHE A 94 18.30 0.91 36.39
CA PHE A 94 19.11 1.89 35.67
C PHE A 94 18.23 2.97 35.02
N VAL A 95 18.70 4.22 35.04
CA VAL A 95 18.12 5.34 34.30
C VAL A 95 19.25 6.14 33.65
N GLY A 96 19.17 6.39 32.34
CA GLY A 96 20.21 7.11 31.62
C GLY A 96 19.83 7.50 30.19
N ASN A 97 20.85 7.59 29.32
CA ASN A 97 20.67 7.74 27.88
C ASN A 97 20.57 6.36 27.19
N ARG A 98 20.17 6.34 25.92
CA ARG A 98 20.00 5.12 25.12
C ARG A 98 21.21 4.19 25.15
N SER A 99 22.40 4.72 24.87
CA SER A 99 23.62 3.93 24.77
C SER A 99 23.96 3.25 26.10
N ALA A 100 23.90 4.00 27.21
CA ALA A 100 24.19 3.49 28.54
C ALA A 100 23.14 2.49 29.04
N ALA A 101 21.86 2.65 28.67
CA ALA A 101 20.80 1.68 29.01
C ALA A 101 20.94 0.35 28.25
N LEU A 102 21.30 0.40 26.96
CA LEU A 102 21.58 -0.80 26.16
C LEU A 102 22.87 -1.50 26.60
N GLU A 103 23.91 -0.74 26.94
CA GLU A 103 25.15 -1.25 27.53
C GLU A 103 24.90 -1.90 28.90
N TYR A 104 24.04 -1.29 29.75
CA TYR A 104 23.62 -1.89 31.01
C TYR A 104 22.95 -3.24 30.79
N ILE A 105 22.02 -3.37 29.84
CA ILE A 105 21.39 -4.65 29.52
C ILE A 105 22.44 -5.65 29.01
N ALA A 106 23.28 -5.27 28.04
CA ALA A 106 24.28 -6.15 27.45
C ALA A 106 25.28 -6.71 28.48
N ASN A 107 25.70 -5.89 29.45
CA ASN A 107 26.63 -6.31 30.50
C ASN A 107 25.98 -7.21 31.57
N ASN A 108 24.66 -7.07 31.78
CA ASN A 108 23.95 -7.74 32.87
C ASN A 108 23.09 -8.95 32.45
N ILE A 109 22.68 -9.06 31.18
CA ILE A 109 21.75 -10.10 30.67
C ILE A 109 22.17 -11.54 31.02
N GLN A 110 23.48 -11.81 30.97
CA GLN A 110 24.10 -13.08 31.35
C GLN A 110 23.81 -13.53 32.81
N PHE A 111 23.45 -12.61 33.72
CA PHE A 111 23.11 -12.94 35.11
C PHE A 111 21.64 -13.37 35.29
N TYR A 112 20.82 -13.26 34.25
CA TYR A 112 19.39 -13.58 34.23
C TYR A 112 19.02 -14.68 33.21
N GLU A 113 19.74 -14.82 32.09
CA GLU A 113 19.40 -15.78 31.01
C GLU A 113 19.45 -17.27 31.41
N ALA A 114 20.04 -17.62 32.55
CA ALA A 114 20.22 -19.01 32.99
C ALA A 114 18.92 -19.79 33.31
N ALA A 115 17.76 -19.12 33.41
CA ALA A 115 16.48 -19.74 33.78
C ALA A 115 15.36 -19.61 32.74
N ALA A 116 15.46 -18.69 31.78
CA ALA A 116 14.38 -18.39 30.82
C ALA A 116 14.07 -19.53 29.83
N ALA A 117 14.89 -20.59 29.78
CA ALA A 117 14.66 -21.79 28.97
C ALA A 117 13.66 -22.80 29.59
N GLY A 118 13.13 -22.53 30.79
CA GLY A 118 12.45 -23.52 31.64
C GLY A 118 11.01 -23.19 32.07
N ALA A 119 10.23 -22.44 31.29
CA ALA A 119 8.82 -22.14 31.61
C ALA A 119 7.86 -22.74 30.57
N ALA A 120 7.60 -24.04 30.67
CA ALA A 120 6.54 -24.69 29.91
C ALA A 120 5.18 -24.45 30.58
N ALA A 121 4.20 -23.95 29.83
CA ALA A 121 2.90 -23.56 30.37
C ALA A 121 2.05 -24.77 30.84
N PRO A 122 1.26 -24.64 31.93
CA PRO A 122 0.08 -25.46 32.13
C PRO A 122 -1.03 -25.04 31.14
N ALA A 123 -1.82 -26.01 30.70
CA ALA A 123 -2.86 -25.81 29.69
C ALA A 123 -4.17 -25.29 30.28
N ASP A 124 -4.96 -24.59 29.47
CA ASP A 124 -6.42 -24.81 29.39
C ASP A 124 -6.98 -24.35 28.02
N PRO A 125 -8.14 -24.85 27.58
CA PRO A 125 -8.50 -24.90 26.16
C PRO A 125 -9.43 -23.77 25.69
N VAL A 126 -9.33 -23.42 24.39
CA VAL A 126 -10.44 -23.45 23.40
C VAL A 126 -10.07 -22.67 22.12
N ASN A 127 -10.25 -23.38 21.01
CA ASN A 127 -10.27 -22.94 19.61
C ASN A 127 -8.95 -22.55 18.93
N SER A 128 -8.87 -22.91 17.65
CA SER A 128 -7.65 -23.17 16.89
C SER A 128 -7.61 -22.41 15.57
N GLN A 129 -6.44 -21.86 15.22
CA GLN A 129 -5.83 -22.00 13.89
C GLN A 129 -4.37 -21.50 13.93
N ALA A 130 -3.48 -22.21 13.25
CA ALA A 130 -2.03 -21.98 13.22
C ALA A 130 -1.60 -21.29 11.88
N PRO A 131 -0.33 -20.90 11.65
CA PRO A 131 0.82 -21.82 11.64
C PRO A 131 2.05 -21.35 12.44
N GLN A 132 2.99 -22.29 12.61
CA GLN A 132 4.34 -22.02 13.12
C GLN A 132 5.21 -21.37 12.04
N LEU A 133 6.23 -20.62 12.45
CA LEU A 133 7.35 -20.24 11.61
C LEU A 133 8.66 -20.52 12.34
N GLU A 134 9.61 -21.10 11.62
CA GLU A 134 10.75 -21.81 12.19
C GLU A 134 11.91 -20.90 12.60
N ARG A 135 12.72 -21.44 13.51
CA ARG A 135 13.97 -20.88 14.00
C ARG A 135 15.07 -21.11 12.96
N LEU A 136 15.71 -20.05 12.47
CA LEU A 136 17.03 -20.17 11.83
C LEU A 136 18.04 -19.18 12.41
N ALA A 137 19.28 -19.64 12.56
CA ALA A 137 20.38 -18.89 13.16
C ALA A 137 21.51 -18.67 12.15
N ALA A 138 22.33 -17.66 12.44
CA ALA A 138 23.69 -17.45 11.95
C ALA A 138 23.91 -17.20 10.44
N ALA A 139 24.40 -16.00 10.14
CA ALA A 139 25.44 -15.79 9.13
C ALA A 139 26.41 -14.72 9.67
N THR A 140 27.69 -15.08 9.77
CA THR A 140 28.75 -14.25 10.35
C THR A 140 29.86 -13.99 9.32
N ALA A 141 30.51 -12.83 9.47
CA ALA A 141 31.89 -12.51 9.07
C ALA A 141 32.19 -11.76 7.74
N ALA A 142 33.09 -10.78 7.91
CA ALA A 142 33.94 -10.05 6.94
C ALA A 142 33.25 -9.08 5.95
N THR A 143 33.80 -7.89 5.67
CA THR A 143 35.24 -7.51 5.70
C THR A 143 35.47 -6.08 6.25
N VAL A 144 36.70 -5.80 6.71
CA VAL A 144 37.14 -4.58 7.43
C VAL A 144 38.10 -3.74 6.57
N ALA A 145 37.94 -2.40 6.60
CA ALA A 145 39.00 -1.36 6.47
C ALA A 145 38.38 0.04 6.66
N THR A 146 38.21 0.62 7.85
CA THR A 146 39.19 1.35 8.71
C THR A 146 40.20 2.25 7.99
N ALA A 147 40.01 3.58 8.08
CA ALA A 147 40.82 4.50 8.91
C ALA A 147 40.46 5.98 8.64
N ALA A 148 40.69 6.97 9.52
CA ALA A 148 40.67 7.03 10.99
C ALA A 148 40.93 8.50 11.41
N THR A 149 40.15 9.05 12.34
CA THR A 149 40.62 10.16 13.20
C THR A 149 40.03 10.02 14.61
N GLN A 150 40.89 10.22 15.62
CA GLN A 150 40.63 9.99 17.05
C GLN A 150 39.70 11.07 17.64
N ALA A 151 38.72 10.74 18.50
CA ALA A 151 38.81 10.73 19.98
C ALA A 151 39.54 11.97 20.56
N THR A 152 39.05 12.75 21.52
CA THR A 152 38.16 12.54 22.70
C THR A 152 37.86 13.93 23.33
N PRO A 153 37.21 14.10 24.51
CA PRO A 153 36.03 13.46 25.12
C PRO A 153 34.91 14.50 25.43
N ALA A 154 33.79 14.05 26.01
CA ALA A 154 32.71 14.92 26.51
C ALA A 154 33.07 15.64 27.83
N THR A 155 32.36 16.75 28.13
CA THR A 155 32.36 17.39 29.47
C THR A 155 30.92 17.66 29.95
N GLN A 156 30.70 17.43 31.23
CA GLN A 156 29.40 17.54 31.91
C GLN A 156 29.01 18.98 32.23
N ALA A 157 27.70 19.26 32.35
CA ALA A 157 27.19 20.33 33.22
C ALA A 157 27.14 19.78 34.67
N THR A 158 27.43 20.50 35.75
CA THR A 158 26.88 21.75 36.33
C THR A 158 27.79 22.12 37.56
N PRO A 159 27.50 23.08 38.48
CA PRO A 159 26.54 24.20 38.53
C PRO A 159 27.24 25.58 38.77
N ALA A 160 26.47 26.62 39.12
CA ALA A 160 26.98 27.98 39.38
C ALA A 160 27.34 28.28 40.86
N THR A 161 28.20 29.30 41.05
CA THR A 161 28.54 30.15 42.24
C THR A 161 30.05 30.16 42.59
N PRO A 162 30.60 31.21 43.25
CA PRO A 162 30.26 32.64 43.28
C PRO A 162 31.44 33.56 42.85
N ILE A 163 31.25 34.89 42.86
CA ILE A 163 32.29 35.89 42.49
C ILE A 163 33.14 36.31 43.69
N VAL A 164 34.47 36.13 43.65
CA VAL A 164 35.48 36.85 44.47
C VAL A 164 36.81 36.99 43.66
N PRO A 165 37.57 38.11 43.71
CA PRO A 165 38.61 38.40 42.70
C PRO A 165 40.09 38.34 43.18
N VAL A 166 40.99 37.76 42.34
CA VAL A 166 42.47 37.94 42.28
C VAL A 166 42.94 37.56 40.86
N GLY A 167 43.98 38.13 40.21
CA GLY A 167 44.73 39.37 40.50
C GLY A 167 46.24 39.35 40.16
N GLY A 168 46.62 39.62 38.89
CA GLY A 168 48.00 40.00 38.48
C GLY A 168 48.77 39.02 37.57
N ALA A 169 49.16 39.48 36.36
CA ALA A 169 50.52 39.40 35.76
C ALA A 169 50.54 39.96 34.31
N ASP A 170 51.27 41.07 34.13
CA ASP A 170 51.88 41.71 32.95
C ASP A 170 51.40 41.44 31.49
N PRO A 171 50.97 42.49 30.77
CA PRO A 171 50.90 42.53 29.31
C PRO A 171 52.18 43.09 28.64
N LEU A 172 52.38 42.75 27.37
CA LEU A 172 53.47 43.27 26.51
C LEU A 172 53.35 44.78 26.26
N GLU A 173 54.49 45.47 26.16
CA GLU A 173 54.55 46.91 25.86
C GLU A 173 53.90 47.27 24.51
N GLN A 174 52.80 48.02 24.56
CA GLN A 174 52.49 49.04 23.55
C GLN A 174 52.51 50.40 24.22
N ARG A 175 53.48 51.24 23.83
CA ARG A 175 53.64 52.61 24.35
C ARG A 175 52.42 53.44 23.96
N HIS A 176 51.62 53.84 24.95
CA HIS A 176 50.65 54.92 24.79
C HIS A 176 51.33 56.25 25.06
N GLU A 177 51.38 57.14 24.07
CA GLU A 177 51.58 58.57 24.32
C GLU A 177 50.32 59.12 24.99
N VAL A 178 50.47 59.63 26.22
CA VAL A 178 49.37 60.26 26.95
C VAL A 178 49.19 61.69 26.44
N VAL A 179 48.43 61.84 25.37
CA VAL A 179 48.03 63.16 24.86
C VAL A 179 46.97 63.76 25.80
N SER A 180 47.27 64.94 26.37
CA SER A 180 46.42 65.59 27.34
C SER A 180 45.23 66.31 26.69
N LYS A 181 44.04 65.71 26.75
CA LYS A 181 42.80 66.30 26.18
C LYS A 181 42.40 67.61 26.87
N LYS A 182 42.09 68.66 26.09
CA LYS A 182 41.62 69.95 26.61
C LYS A 182 40.24 69.76 27.25
N THR A 183 40.14 69.90 28.57
CA THR A 183 38.86 69.71 29.28
C THR A 183 38.11 71.02 29.44
N GLU A 184 36.85 71.06 29.00
CA GLU A 184 35.92 72.16 29.24
C GLU A 184 34.65 71.64 29.95
N THR A 185 34.15 72.40 30.91
CA THR A 185 33.00 72.01 31.73
C THR A 185 31.99 73.15 31.80
N ALA A 186 30.72 72.89 31.50
CA ALA A 186 29.66 73.88 31.56
C ALA A 186 28.38 73.35 32.25
N VAL A 187 27.52 74.28 32.66
CA VAL A 187 26.30 73.99 33.44
C VAL A 187 25.07 73.93 32.50
N TYR A 188 23.89 73.71 33.04
CA TYR A 188 22.59 73.65 32.36
C TYR A 188 22.45 74.57 31.12
N GLY A 189 22.04 74.01 29.98
CA GLY A 189 21.68 74.75 28.78
C GLY A 189 22.83 75.44 28.04
N SER A 190 24.07 74.97 28.21
CA SER A 190 25.25 75.61 27.63
C SER A 190 25.59 75.07 26.23
N THR A 191 26.29 75.88 25.43
CA THR A 191 26.96 75.43 24.21
C THR A 191 28.47 75.32 24.46
N LEU A 192 29.06 74.15 24.18
CA LEU A 192 30.49 73.86 24.29
C LEU A 192 31.07 73.54 22.91
N THR A 193 32.25 74.09 22.59
CA THR A 193 32.91 73.89 21.30
C THR A 193 34.39 73.56 21.48
N GLY A 194 34.75 72.30 21.28
CA GLY A 194 36.12 71.80 21.26
C GLY A 194 36.72 71.70 19.86
N ALA A 195 38.04 71.67 19.77
CA ALA A 195 38.76 71.18 18.59
C ALA A 195 38.99 69.67 18.71
N ASP A 196 39.89 69.09 17.92
CA ASP A 196 40.32 67.70 18.09
C ASP A 196 40.90 67.45 19.49
N GLN A 197 40.81 66.20 19.96
CA GLN A 197 41.29 65.76 21.26
C GLN A 197 40.74 66.59 22.44
N SER A 198 39.48 67.04 22.33
CA SER A 198 38.80 67.77 23.41
C SER A 198 38.09 66.82 24.36
N ARG A 199 37.85 67.27 25.59
CA ARG A 199 36.93 66.62 26.53
C ARG A 199 35.89 67.63 27.02
N LEU A 200 34.65 67.49 26.57
CA LEU A 200 33.54 68.37 26.91
C LEU A 200 32.66 67.71 27.97
N ILE A 201 32.32 68.43 29.04
CA ILE A 201 31.45 67.93 30.11
C ILE A 201 30.33 68.94 30.34
N ALA A 202 29.10 68.58 29.99
CA ALA A 202 27.97 69.50 29.95
C ALA A 202 26.80 69.11 30.89
N GLY A 203 26.10 70.13 31.39
CA GLY A 203 24.86 69.96 32.14
C GLY A 203 23.67 69.53 31.26
N TYR A 204 22.49 69.45 31.87
CA TYR A 204 21.23 69.13 31.17
C TYR A 204 20.92 70.10 30.02
N GLY A 205 20.35 69.59 28.92
CA GLY A 205 19.88 70.39 27.79
C GLY A 205 20.98 71.13 27.03
N SER A 206 22.23 70.66 27.10
CA SER A 206 23.38 71.35 26.51
C SER A 206 23.59 70.95 25.04
N THR A 207 24.42 71.71 24.33
CA THR A 207 24.89 71.37 22.99
C THR A 207 26.41 71.32 22.99
N GLU A 208 26.99 70.21 22.56
CA GLU A 208 28.44 70.00 22.52
C GLU A 208 28.87 69.71 21.08
N THR A 209 29.93 70.36 20.62
CA THR A 209 30.54 70.09 19.31
C THR A 209 32.05 69.95 19.49
N ALA A 210 32.66 68.86 19.04
CA ALA A 210 34.11 68.66 19.08
C ALA A 210 34.65 68.07 17.77
N GLY A 211 35.97 68.16 17.59
CA GLY A 211 36.68 67.50 16.50
C GLY A 211 36.95 66.02 16.77
N ASP A 212 37.93 65.45 16.07
CA ASP A 212 38.28 64.03 16.14
C ASP A 212 38.87 63.65 17.52
N HIS A 213 38.87 62.36 17.86
CA HIS A 213 39.46 61.80 19.09
C HIS A 213 38.94 62.43 20.39
N SER A 214 37.71 62.97 20.40
CA SER A 214 37.16 63.76 21.50
C SER A 214 36.24 62.95 22.42
N ASP A 215 36.10 63.38 23.68
CA ASP A 215 35.18 62.77 24.66
C ASP A 215 34.09 63.79 25.06
N LEU A 216 32.82 63.46 24.85
CA LEU A 216 31.68 64.30 25.21
C LEU A 216 30.88 63.60 26.33
N ILE A 217 30.59 64.32 27.42
CA ILE A 217 29.85 63.79 28.58
C ILE A 217 28.72 64.76 28.95
N ALA A 218 27.49 64.42 28.56
CA ALA A 218 26.34 65.31 28.60
C ALA A 218 25.22 64.85 29.55
N GLY A 219 24.46 65.80 30.09
CA GLY A 219 23.22 65.51 30.84
C GLY A 219 22.05 65.04 29.95
N TYR A 220 20.90 64.78 30.57
CA TYR A 220 19.61 64.57 29.89
C TYR A 220 19.28 65.65 28.86
N GLY A 221 18.67 65.25 27.74
CA GLY A 221 18.14 66.15 26.71
C GLY A 221 19.20 66.92 25.91
N SER A 222 20.45 66.45 25.89
CA SER A 222 21.57 67.19 25.29
C SER A 222 21.81 66.79 23.83
N THR A 223 22.49 67.64 23.06
CA THR A 223 22.85 67.41 21.65
C THR A 223 24.36 67.39 21.48
N GLY A 224 24.95 66.21 21.30
CA GLY A 224 26.41 66.04 21.12
C GLY A 224 26.78 65.76 19.67
N THR A 225 27.79 66.46 19.14
CA THR A 225 28.39 66.23 17.82
C THR A 225 29.90 66.07 17.95
N ALA A 226 30.49 64.99 17.42
CA ALA A 226 31.93 64.77 17.44
C ALA A 226 32.49 64.36 16.08
N GLY A 227 33.82 64.47 15.91
CA GLY A 227 34.55 63.92 14.77
C GLY A 227 34.70 62.39 14.84
N SER A 228 35.70 61.87 14.13
CA SER A 228 36.03 60.44 14.11
C SER A 228 36.72 59.98 15.38
N ASP A 229 36.76 58.66 15.61
CA ASP A 229 37.44 58.00 16.75
C ASP A 229 37.06 58.61 18.13
N SER A 230 35.83 59.11 18.25
CA SER A 230 35.35 59.89 19.39
C SER A 230 34.41 59.10 20.31
N SER A 231 34.30 59.52 21.57
CA SER A 231 33.36 58.96 22.55
C SER A 231 32.30 59.98 22.95
N ILE A 232 31.02 59.58 22.96
CA ILE A 232 29.90 60.42 23.40
C ILE A 232 29.06 59.65 24.41
N LEU A 233 28.98 60.15 25.64
CA LEU A 233 28.13 59.64 26.71
C LEU A 233 27.07 60.70 27.06
N ALA A 234 25.78 60.38 26.90
CA ALA A 234 24.70 61.32 27.25
C ALA A 234 23.56 60.65 28.02
N GLY A 235 22.76 61.48 28.69
CA GLY A 235 21.58 61.02 29.42
C GLY A 235 20.38 60.64 28.51
N TYR A 236 19.25 60.33 29.14
CA TYR A 236 17.93 60.18 28.52
C TYR A 236 17.56 61.31 27.55
N GLY A 237 16.85 60.98 26.47
CA GLY A 237 16.28 61.93 25.51
C GLY A 237 17.31 62.75 24.72
N SER A 238 18.54 62.25 24.60
CA SER A 238 19.64 62.99 23.98
C SER A 238 19.76 62.69 22.48
N THR A 239 20.33 63.62 21.73
CA THR A 239 20.68 63.43 20.31
C THR A 239 22.20 63.42 20.17
N GLN A 240 22.75 62.37 19.55
CA GLN A 240 24.20 62.19 19.39
C GLN A 240 24.55 61.96 17.92
N THR A 241 25.55 62.68 17.42
CA THR A 241 26.11 62.47 16.09
C THR A 241 27.63 62.33 16.19
N ALA A 242 28.23 61.34 15.54
CA ALA A 242 29.68 61.28 15.34
C ALA A 242 30.02 60.92 13.89
N ALA A 243 31.29 61.04 13.53
CA ALA A 243 31.81 60.51 12.27
C ALA A 243 32.15 59.02 12.43
N GLU A 244 33.25 58.57 11.84
CA GLU A 244 33.62 57.15 11.76
C GLU A 244 34.21 56.63 13.08
N ARG A 245 34.21 55.30 13.23
CA ARG A 245 34.92 54.55 14.29
C ARG A 245 34.60 54.98 15.72
N SER A 246 33.44 55.59 15.93
CA SER A 246 33.09 56.30 17.16
C SER A 246 32.21 55.47 18.09
N THR A 247 32.23 55.81 19.39
CA THR A 247 31.48 55.10 20.44
C THR A 247 30.43 56.00 21.08
N LEU A 248 29.16 55.66 20.92
CA LEU A 248 28.03 56.47 21.38
C LEU A 248 27.24 55.68 22.43
N THR A 249 27.08 56.24 23.63
CA THR A 249 26.27 55.68 24.72
C THR A 249 25.21 56.69 25.15
N ALA A 250 23.94 56.30 25.13
CA ALA A 250 22.82 57.17 25.50
C ALA A 250 21.74 56.46 26.33
N GLY A 251 20.96 57.23 27.09
CA GLY A 251 19.82 56.71 27.84
C GLY A 251 18.60 56.38 26.97
N TYR A 252 17.49 56.01 27.63
CA TYR A 252 16.14 55.90 27.06
C TYR A 252 15.74 57.06 26.13
N GLY A 253 15.00 56.74 25.07
CA GLY A 253 14.38 57.73 24.17
C GLY A 253 15.37 58.58 23.39
N SER A 254 16.60 58.10 23.18
CA SER A 254 17.68 58.87 22.56
C SER A 254 17.78 58.60 21.06
N THR A 255 18.35 59.55 20.31
CA THR A 255 18.67 59.39 18.89
C THR A 255 20.18 59.41 18.69
N GLN A 256 20.73 58.39 18.05
CA GLN A 256 22.16 58.23 17.81
C GLN A 256 22.43 58.05 16.31
N THR A 257 23.39 58.80 15.76
CA THR A 257 23.86 58.68 14.38
C THR A 257 25.37 58.60 14.36
N ALA A 258 25.94 57.65 13.64
CA ALA A 258 27.39 57.59 13.38
C ALA A 258 27.68 57.10 11.96
N GLN A 259 28.94 57.17 11.54
CA GLN A 259 29.39 56.63 10.26
C GLN A 259 29.99 55.23 10.43
N GLU A 260 30.79 54.77 9.46
CA GLU A 260 31.34 53.42 9.40
C GLU A 260 32.15 53.02 10.64
N GLY A 261 32.18 51.72 10.97
CA GLY A 261 33.01 51.17 12.05
C GLY A 261 32.58 51.54 13.47
N SER A 262 31.37 52.07 13.67
CA SER A 262 30.96 52.70 14.94
C SER A 262 30.21 51.75 15.88
N ARG A 263 30.23 52.03 17.19
CA ARG A 263 29.52 51.26 18.22
C ARG A 263 28.51 52.13 18.97
N LEU A 264 27.23 51.83 18.82
CA LEU A 264 26.11 52.55 19.44
C LEU A 264 25.47 51.68 20.53
N THR A 265 25.29 52.25 21.72
CA THR A 265 24.55 51.65 22.84
C THR A 265 23.49 52.62 23.32
N SER A 266 22.22 52.19 23.37
CA SER A 266 21.09 53.03 23.76
C SER A 266 20.05 52.32 24.63
N GLY A 267 19.31 53.09 25.43
CA GLY A 267 18.21 52.58 26.24
C GLY A 267 16.96 52.23 25.41
N TYR A 268 15.90 51.77 26.10
CA TYR A 268 14.54 51.61 25.58
C TYR A 268 14.05 52.78 24.71
N GLY A 269 13.27 52.46 23.67
CA GLY A 269 12.58 53.45 22.83
C GLY A 269 13.51 54.36 22.03
N SER A 270 14.74 53.93 21.76
CA SER A 270 15.76 54.75 21.10
C SER A 270 15.84 54.50 19.60
N THR A 271 16.39 55.46 18.86
CA THR A 271 16.67 55.32 17.42
C THR A 271 18.18 55.39 17.19
N ALA A 272 18.74 54.40 16.49
CA ALA A 272 20.18 54.30 16.23
C ALA A 272 20.43 54.06 14.74
N THR A 273 21.29 54.87 14.11
CA THR A 273 21.64 54.81 12.68
C THR A 273 23.16 54.79 12.50
N THR A 274 23.70 53.88 11.68
CA THR A 274 25.15 53.76 11.43
C THR A 274 25.50 53.46 9.97
N GLY A 275 26.78 53.60 9.63
CA GLY A 275 27.37 53.12 8.38
C GLY A 275 27.57 51.60 8.34
N ALA A 276 28.48 51.12 7.50
CA ALA A 276 28.88 49.71 7.48
C ALA A 276 29.76 49.34 8.70
N ASP A 277 30.06 48.05 8.85
CA ASP A 277 31.01 47.51 9.83
C ASP A 277 30.72 47.94 11.29
N SER A 278 29.45 48.17 11.60
CA SER A 278 29.00 48.85 12.81
C SER A 278 28.23 47.91 13.76
N ALA A 279 28.23 48.24 15.05
CA ALA A 279 27.57 47.46 16.09
C ALA A 279 26.55 48.32 16.87
N LEU A 280 25.28 47.89 16.92
CA LEU A 280 24.19 48.59 17.61
C LEU A 280 23.63 47.69 18.71
N ILE A 281 23.53 48.22 19.93
CA ILE A 281 22.90 47.56 21.08
C ILE A 281 21.82 48.48 21.65
N SER A 282 20.57 48.05 21.66
CA SER A 282 19.45 48.87 22.12
C SER A 282 18.46 48.11 23.01
N GLY A 283 17.78 48.83 23.91
CA GLY A 283 16.71 48.27 24.71
C GLY A 283 15.44 47.93 23.91
N TYR A 284 14.42 47.41 24.60
CA TYR A 284 13.04 47.24 24.13
C TYR A 284 12.49 48.43 23.31
N GLY A 285 11.68 48.13 22.29
CA GLY A 285 10.95 49.13 21.51
C GLY A 285 11.83 50.08 20.69
N SER A 286 13.05 49.67 20.34
CA SER A 286 14.02 50.53 19.66
C SER A 286 14.02 50.33 18.15
N THR A 287 14.49 51.34 17.41
CA THR A 287 14.67 51.28 15.95
C THR A 287 16.16 51.35 15.62
N GLN A 288 16.68 50.35 14.92
CA GLN A 288 18.09 50.26 14.53
C GLN A 288 18.23 50.20 13.01
N THR A 289 19.13 51.01 12.45
CA THR A 289 19.48 50.99 11.02
C THR A 289 20.99 50.96 10.84
N ALA A 290 21.51 50.05 10.02
CA ALA A 290 22.94 49.94 9.73
C ALA A 290 23.24 49.72 8.24
N GLY A 291 24.52 49.85 7.88
CA GLY A 291 25.07 49.48 6.58
C GLY A 291 25.20 47.97 6.41
N SER A 292 26.21 47.57 5.63
CA SER A 292 26.57 46.16 5.44
C SER A 292 27.48 45.68 6.58
N GLU A 293 27.71 44.37 6.68
CA GLU A 293 28.68 43.75 7.61
C GLU A 293 28.48 44.20 9.08
N SER A 294 27.23 44.43 9.48
CA SER A 294 26.87 45.10 10.74
C SER A 294 26.11 44.18 11.70
N SER A 295 26.28 44.40 13.00
CA SER A 295 25.66 43.60 14.06
C SER A 295 24.64 44.43 14.87
N LEU A 296 23.37 44.00 14.88
CA LEU A 296 22.25 44.70 15.48
C LEU A 296 21.62 43.84 16.58
N THR A 297 21.76 44.23 17.84
CA THR A 297 21.12 43.58 19.00
C THR A 297 20.06 44.50 19.60
N ALA A 298 18.81 44.05 19.68
CA ALA A 298 17.73 44.79 20.33
C ALA A 298 16.79 43.91 21.15
N GLY A 299 16.15 44.51 22.16
CA GLY A 299 15.13 43.84 22.99
C GLY A 299 13.78 43.64 22.29
N TYR A 300 12.80 43.13 23.03
CA TYR A 300 11.38 42.99 22.64
C TYR A 300 10.80 44.17 21.87
N GLY A 301 9.96 43.88 20.87
CA GLY A 301 9.18 44.86 20.12
C GLY A 301 10.02 45.85 19.31
N SER A 302 11.24 45.49 18.93
CA SER A 302 12.17 46.37 18.21
C SER A 302 12.05 46.21 16.70
N THR A 303 12.52 47.21 15.96
CA THR A 303 12.63 47.17 14.49
C THR A 303 14.08 47.35 14.08
N GLN A 304 14.61 46.41 13.30
CA GLN A 304 16.00 46.40 12.85
C GLN A 304 16.08 46.31 11.33
N THR A 305 16.88 47.17 10.72
CA THR A 305 17.17 47.15 9.27
C THR A 305 18.67 47.20 9.05
N ALA A 306 19.21 46.21 8.33
CA ALA A 306 20.62 46.17 7.93
C ALA A 306 20.74 45.85 6.43
N ARG A 307 21.94 46.02 5.86
CA ARG A 307 22.22 45.63 4.48
C ARG A 307 22.82 44.22 4.42
N LYS A 308 23.71 43.98 3.47
CA LYS A 308 24.32 42.67 3.20
C LYS A 308 25.21 42.23 4.38
N GLY A 309 25.42 40.93 4.57
CA GLY A 309 26.44 40.42 5.49
C GLY A 309 26.16 40.70 6.97
N SER A 310 24.90 40.93 7.33
CA SER A 310 24.57 41.53 8.64
C SER A 310 23.88 40.56 9.59
N ASP A 311 24.24 40.66 10.87
CA ASP A 311 23.71 39.85 11.97
C ASP A 311 22.65 40.65 12.75
N ILE A 312 21.41 40.17 12.78
CA ILE A 312 20.32 40.78 13.54
C ILE A 312 19.87 39.82 14.65
N THR A 313 20.02 40.23 15.92
CA THR A 313 19.50 39.53 17.09
C THR A 313 18.40 40.35 17.75
N ALA A 314 17.19 39.79 17.88
CA ALA A 314 16.01 40.50 18.37
C ALA A 314 15.22 39.72 19.42
N GLY A 315 14.58 40.43 20.35
CA GLY A 315 13.63 39.83 21.30
C GLY A 315 12.29 39.43 20.67
N TYR A 316 11.39 38.86 21.47
CA TYR A 316 9.98 38.62 21.15
C TYR A 316 9.28 39.80 20.44
N GLY A 317 8.41 39.49 19.48
CA GLY A 317 7.55 40.46 18.81
C GLY A 317 8.30 41.51 17.98
N SER A 318 9.52 41.22 17.52
CA SER A 318 10.37 42.17 16.80
C SER A 318 10.30 41.99 15.28
N THR A 319 10.69 43.02 14.53
CA THR A 319 10.75 43.01 13.07
C THR A 319 12.19 43.22 12.59
N GLY A 320 12.78 42.21 11.95
CA GLY A 320 14.13 42.27 11.38
C GLY A 320 14.11 42.23 9.86
N THR A 321 14.82 43.16 9.21
CA THR A 321 15.03 43.18 7.75
C THR A 321 16.52 43.25 7.44
N ALA A 322 17.05 42.31 6.65
CA ALA A 322 18.46 42.31 6.24
C ALA A 322 18.62 42.14 4.72
N GLY A 323 19.85 42.34 4.22
CA GLY A 323 20.24 42.02 2.85
C GLY A 323 20.43 40.52 2.61
N SER A 324 21.15 40.19 1.54
CA SER A 324 21.64 38.82 1.31
C SER A 324 22.80 38.49 2.23
N ASP A 325 23.19 37.22 2.29
CA ASP A 325 24.34 36.71 3.07
C ASP A 325 24.20 37.09 4.56
N SER A 326 22.99 37.10 5.11
CA SER A 326 22.68 37.70 6.42
C SER A 326 22.08 36.69 7.40
N SER A 327 22.29 36.91 8.71
CA SER A 327 21.80 36.05 9.79
C SER A 327 20.79 36.79 10.65
N LEU A 328 19.59 36.21 10.85
CA LEU A 328 18.54 36.80 11.67
C LEU A 328 18.10 35.81 12.75
N ILE A 329 18.24 36.20 14.02
CA ILE A 329 17.79 35.43 15.19
C ILE A 329 16.73 36.26 15.93
N ALA A 330 15.54 35.71 16.13
CA ALA A 330 14.46 36.41 16.83
C ALA A 330 13.66 35.51 17.79
N GLY A 331 13.03 36.13 18.79
CA GLY A 331 12.13 35.43 19.71
C GLY A 331 10.77 35.07 19.09
N TYR A 332 9.89 34.47 19.90
CA TYR A 332 8.46 34.26 19.62
C TYR A 332 7.75 35.45 18.96
N GLY A 333 6.82 35.15 18.04
CA GLY A 333 5.93 36.14 17.41
C GLY A 333 6.64 37.20 16.57
N SER A 334 7.83 36.90 16.04
CA SER A 334 8.65 37.88 15.32
C SER A 334 8.47 37.78 13.80
N THR A 335 8.77 38.87 13.10
CA THR A 335 8.77 38.94 11.64
C THR A 335 10.20 39.13 11.13
N GLN A 336 10.68 38.26 10.25
CA GLN A 336 12.02 38.32 9.66
C GLN A 336 11.92 38.35 8.14
N THR A 337 12.67 39.26 7.52
CA THR A 337 12.81 39.34 6.05
C THR A 337 14.29 39.44 5.68
N ALA A 338 14.76 38.59 4.75
CA ALA A 338 16.14 38.62 4.27
C ALA A 338 16.25 38.57 2.74
N GLY A 339 17.46 38.81 2.24
CA GLY A 339 17.85 38.59 0.85
C GLY A 339 17.99 37.12 0.48
N GLY A 340 18.87 36.83 -0.47
CA GLY A 340 19.27 35.45 -0.78
C GLY A 340 20.37 34.97 0.16
N ASP A 341 20.63 33.67 0.15
CA ASP A 341 21.79 33.06 0.81
C ASP A 341 21.89 33.40 2.32
N SER A 342 20.72 33.50 2.98
CA SER A 342 20.55 34.02 4.34
C SER A 342 19.98 32.96 5.30
N SER A 343 20.28 33.09 6.60
CA SER A 343 19.80 32.19 7.66
C SER A 343 18.82 32.91 8.60
N LEU A 344 17.63 32.37 8.79
CA LEU A 344 16.56 32.94 9.61
C LEU A 344 16.13 31.95 10.68
N THR A 345 16.43 32.24 11.94
CA THR A 345 15.97 31.47 13.10
C THR A 345 14.97 32.27 13.93
N ALA A 346 13.76 31.73 14.15
CA ALA A 346 12.77 32.35 15.04
C ALA A 346 11.99 31.35 15.90
N GLY A 347 11.49 31.84 17.04
CA GLY A 347 10.63 31.07 17.95
C GLY A 347 9.22 30.79 17.40
N TYR A 348 8.38 30.17 18.22
CA TYR A 348 6.94 29.94 18.00
C TYR A 348 6.18 31.14 17.42
N GLY A 349 5.22 30.85 16.52
CA GLY A 349 4.29 31.84 15.97
C GLY A 349 4.95 32.93 15.12
N SER A 350 6.14 32.68 14.57
CA SER A 350 6.90 33.68 13.81
C SER A 350 6.57 33.63 12.31
N THR A 351 6.90 34.69 11.60
CA THR A 351 6.80 34.78 10.14
C THR A 351 8.18 35.09 9.55
N GLN A 352 8.68 34.22 8.68
CA GLN A 352 9.98 34.37 8.04
C GLN A 352 9.83 34.39 6.51
N THR A 353 10.48 35.35 5.86
CA THR A 353 10.56 35.45 4.40
C THR A 353 12.01 35.62 3.95
N ALA A 354 12.48 34.73 3.09
CA ALA A 354 13.81 34.81 2.49
C ALA A 354 13.73 34.62 0.97
N ARG A 355 14.81 34.91 0.24
CA ARG A 355 14.88 34.68 -1.22
C ARG A 355 15.53 33.32 -1.49
N LYS A 356 16.17 33.19 -2.66
CA LYS A 356 16.86 31.97 -3.09
C LYS A 356 17.96 31.56 -2.09
N GLY A 357 18.27 30.26 -1.98
CA GLY A 357 19.47 29.79 -1.29
C GLY A 357 19.44 29.89 0.23
N SER A 358 18.25 30.06 0.83
CA SER A 358 18.12 30.49 2.22
C SER A 358 17.62 29.39 3.15
N ASP A 359 18.09 29.44 4.39
CA ASP A 359 17.75 28.48 5.45
C ASP A 359 16.79 29.13 6.46
N ILE A 360 15.60 28.55 6.65
CA ILE A 360 14.61 29.03 7.62
C ILE A 360 14.38 27.96 8.69
N THR A 361 14.70 28.28 9.94
CA THR A 361 14.38 27.46 11.12
C THR A 361 13.32 28.16 11.98
N ALA A 362 12.19 27.50 12.22
CA ALA A 362 11.06 28.10 12.93
C ALA A 362 10.46 27.19 14.02
N GLY A 363 9.94 27.79 15.09
CA GLY A 363 9.19 27.06 16.12
C GLY A 363 7.79 26.61 15.65
N TYR A 364 7.05 25.92 16.54
CA TYR A 364 5.62 25.61 16.41
C TYR A 364 4.76 26.78 15.88
N GLY A 365 3.79 26.46 15.01
CA GLY A 365 2.79 27.40 14.53
C GLY A 365 3.34 28.57 13.69
N SER A 366 4.51 28.40 13.06
CA SER A 366 5.18 29.48 12.32
C SER A 366 4.91 29.40 10.83
N THR A 367 5.15 30.51 10.12
CA THR A 367 5.01 30.62 8.66
C THR A 367 6.35 30.94 8.01
N GLY A 368 6.90 30.02 7.22
CA GLY A 368 8.15 30.21 6.47
C GLY A 368 7.91 30.30 4.97
N THR A 369 8.47 31.30 4.31
CA THR A 369 8.47 31.45 2.83
C THR A 369 9.89 31.66 2.32
N ALA A 370 10.36 30.83 1.40
CA ALA A 370 11.69 30.96 0.78
C ALA A 370 11.62 30.91 -0.76
N GLY A 371 12.76 31.23 -1.40
CA GLY A 371 12.94 31.05 -2.83
C GLY A 371 13.18 29.60 -3.23
N ALA A 372 13.75 29.39 -4.42
CA ALA A 372 14.30 28.10 -4.83
C ALA A 372 15.61 27.78 -4.07
N ASP A 373 16.10 26.55 -4.20
CA ASP A 373 17.36 26.07 -3.60
C ASP A 373 17.42 26.33 -2.08
N SER A 374 16.29 26.22 -1.37
CA SER A 374 16.15 26.68 0.02
C SER A 374 15.77 25.55 0.98
N THR A 375 16.18 25.67 2.25
CA THR A 375 15.79 24.70 3.30
C THR A 375 14.84 25.36 4.31
N LEU A 376 13.77 24.65 4.67
CA LEU A 376 12.81 25.10 5.67
C LEU A 376 12.59 24.00 6.71
N ILE A 377 12.88 24.30 7.97
CA ILE A 377 12.68 23.42 9.12
C ILE A 377 11.70 24.09 10.09
N ALA A 378 10.59 23.44 10.42
CA ALA A 378 9.59 24.00 11.32
C ALA A 378 8.99 22.99 12.30
N GLY A 379 8.48 23.50 13.42
CA GLY A 379 7.74 22.70 14.40
C GLY A 379 6.34 22.29 13.90
N TYR A 380 5.62 21.57 14.76
CA TYR A 380 4.19 21.24 14.63
C TYR A 380 3.30 22.43 14.23
N GLY A 381 2.27 22.15 13.42
CA GLY A 381 1.25 23.11 13.02
C GLY A 381 1.76 24.28 12.17
N SER A 382 2.91 24.11 11.51
CA SER A 382 3.55 25.20 10.75
C SER A 382 3.13 25.18 9.28
N THR A 383 3.27 26.34 8.63
CA THR A 383 3.05 26.50 7.18
C THR A 383 4.38 26.85 6.51
N GLN A 384 4.77 26.08 5.50
CA GLN A 384 6.03 26.28 4.75
C GLN A 384 5.73 26.41 3.25
N THR A 385 6.33 27.40 2.60
CA THR A 385 6.27 27.60 1.14
C THR A 385 7.66 27.82 0.58
N ALA A 386 8.05 27.10 -0.47
CA ALA A 386 9.35 27.26 -1.14
C ALA A 386 9.23 27.32 -2.66
N GLY A 387 10.35 27.62 -3.32
CA GLY A 387 10.52 27.53 -4.77
C GLY A 387 10.69 26.09 -5.26
N GLY A 388 11.41 25.92 -6.36
CA GLY A 388 11.86 24.60 -6.81
C GLY A 388 13.11 24.15 -6.06
N ASP A 389 13.50 22.90 -6.24
CA ASP A 389 14.78 22.35 -5.77
C ASP A 389 15.02 22.60 -4.27
N SER A 390 13.95 22.52 -3.47
CA SER A 390 13.92 22.95 -2.06
C SER A 390 13.56 21.80 -1.11
N SER A 391 14.04 21.87 0.13
CA SER A 391 13.80 20.86 1.16
C SER A 391 12.96 21.40 2.31
N LEU A 392 11.81 20.79 2.58
CA LEU A 392 10.84 21.22 3.59
C LEU A 392 10.63 20.11 4.63
N THR A 393 11.06 20.36 5.86
CA THR A 393 10.83 19.47 7.02
C THR A 393 9.91 20.14 8.03
N ALA A 394 8.79 19.51 8.36
CA ALA A 394 7.91 19.96 9.44
C ALA A 394 7.30 18.80 10.24
N GLY A 395 6.95 19.05 11.51
CA GLY A 395 6.33 18.04 12.37
C GLY A 395 4.81 17.88 12.17
N TYR A 396 4.12 17.25 13.14
CA TYR A 396 2.67 16.97 13.12
C TYR A 396 1.79 18.12 12.62
N GLY A 397 0.76 17.79 11.83
CA GLY A 397 -0.31 18.73 11.44
C GLY A 397 0.16 19.94 10.64
N SER A 398 1.27 19.83 9.92
CA SER A 398 1.87 20.93 9.16
C SER A 398 1.33 20.98 7.72
N THR A 399 1.50 22.13 7.06
CA THR A 399 1.20 22.31 5.64
C THR A 399 2.46 22.77 4.91
N GLN A 400 2.88 22.00 3.90
CA GLN A 400 4.07 22.28 3.10
C GLN A 400 3.71 22.40 1.62
N THR A 401 4.20 23.45 0.97
CA THR A 401 4.05 23.68 -0.48
C THR A 401 5.40 23.97 -1.11
N ALA A 402 5.78 23.20 -2.11
CA ALA A 402 7.01 23.41 -2.89
C ALA A 402 6.70 23.35 -4.39
N ARG A 403 7.66 23.71 -5.24
CA ARG A 403 7.54 23.57 -6.71
C ARG A 403 8.23 22.28 -7.15
N GLN A 404 8.73 22.26 -8.39
CA GLN A 404 9.41 21.11 -9.01
C GLN A 404 10.69 20.71 -8.24
N GLY A 405 11.11 19.45 -8.34
CA GLY A 405 12.40 18.99 -7.84
C GLY A 405 12.55 19.03 -6.32
N SER A 406 11.43 19.03 -5.56
CA SER A 406 11.46 19.38 -4.14
C SER A 406 11.17 18.20 -3.22
N ASP A 407 11.84 18.19 -2.06
CA ASP A 407 11.72 17.17 -1.02
C ASP A 407 10.86 17.69 0.13
N ILE A 408 9.74 17.01 0.43
CA ILE A 408 8.87 17.33 1.56
C ILE A 408 8.87 16.17 2.56
N THR A 409 9.36 16.40 3.77
CA THR A 409 9.25 15.48 4.91
C THR A 409 8.30 16.04 5.95
N ALA A 410 7.24 15.30 6.28
CA ALA A 410 6.17 15.77 7.16
C ALA A 410 5.85 14.78 8.30
N GLY A 411 5.46 15.32 9.45
CA GLY A 411 4.88 14.54 10.55
C GLY A 411 3.50 13.98 10.20
N TYR A 412 2.85 13.34 11.18
CA TYR A 412 1.55 12.71 11.03
C TYR A 412 0.43 13.76 10.87
N GLY A 413 -0.61 13.43 10.12
CA GLY A 413 -1.75 14.32 9.87
C GLY A 413 -1.40 15.59 9.08
N SER A 414 -0.32 15.57 8.29
CA SER A 414 0.19 16.75 7.57
C SER A 414 -0.31 16.79 6.12
N THR A 415 -0.23 17.95 5.49
CA THR A 415 -0.57 18.16 4.07
C THR A 415 0.66 18.62 3.29
N GLY A 416 1.14 17.81 2.34
CA GLY A 416 2.25 18.14 1.45
C GLY A 416 1.78 18.33 0.01
N THR A 417 2.21 19.42 -0.64
CA THR A 417 1.98 19.68 -2.08
C THR A 417 3.29 20.03 -2.77
N ALA A 418 3.66 19.32 -3.83
CA ALA A 418 4.86 19.60 -4.61
C ALA A 418 4.59 19.65 -6.13
N GLY A 419 5.58 20.09 -6.90
CA GLY A 419 5.55 20.05 -8.37
C GLY A 419 5.84 18.65 -8.93
N ALA A 420 6.27 18.59 -10.19
CA ALA A 420 6.84 17.38 -10.78
C ALA A 420 8.20 17.04 -10.15
N ASP A 421 8.72 15.85 -10.43
CA ASP A 421 10.08 15.42 -10.06
C ASP A 421 10.35 15.51 -8.55
N SER A 422 9.32 15.32 -7.73
CA SER A 422 9.33 15.66 -6.30
C SER A 422 9.16 14.43 -5.41
N SER A 423 9.74 14.48 -4.20
CA SER A 423 9.68 13.42 -3.20
C SER A 423 8.88 13.87 -1.98
N LEU A 424 7.85 13.12 -1.60
CA LEU A 424 7.01 13.43 -0.44
C LEU A 424 7.00 12.25 0.54
N ILE A 425 7.45 12.47 1.77
CA ILE A 425 7.45 11.49 2.86
C ILE A 425 6.59 12.02 4.02
N ALA A 426 5.59 11.25 4.48
CA ALA A 426 4.71 11.68 5.56
C ALA A 426 4.30 10.57 6.54
N GLY A 427 3.94 10.96 7.76
CA GLY A 427 3.40 10.06 8.80
C GLY A 427 1.95 9.59 8.52
N TYR A 428 1.36 8.85 9.45
CA TYR A 428 -0.03 8.35 9.34
C TYR A 428 -1.06 9.46 9.14
N GLY A 429 -2.15 9.16 8.44
CA GLY A 429 -3.29 10.07 8.24
C GLY A 429 -2.95 11.34 7.44
N SER A 430 -1.87 11.33 6.65
CA SER A 430 -1.40 12.50 5.92
C SER A 430 -1.98 12.57 4.51
N THR A 431 -2.04 13.77 3.95
CA THR A 431 -2.45 14.02 2.57
C THR A 431 -1.25 14.51 1.75
N GLN A 432 -0.97 13.87 0.62
CA GLN A 432 0.13 14.23 -0.28
C GLN A 432 -0.39 14.45 -1.69
N THR A 433 0.05 15.52 -2.35
CA THR A 433 -0.23 15.82 -3.76
C THR A 433 1.06 16.18 -4.49
N ALA A 434 1.34 15.54 -5.62
CA ALA A 434 2.51 15.84 -6.44
C ALA A 434 2.18 15.99 -7.94
N GLY A 435 3.16 16.42 -8.72
CA GLY A 435 3.11 16.47 -10.18
C GLY A 435 3.31 15.09 -10.82
N SER A 436 3.87 15.10 -12.03
CA SER A 436 4.32 13.87 -12.70
C SER A 436 5.69 13.43 -12.15
N GLU A 437 6.12 12.22 -12.48
CA GLU A 437 7.49 11.72 -12.20
C GLU A 437 7.89 11.88 -10.71
N SER A 438 6.93 11.68 -9.80
CA SER A 438 7.06 11.98 -8.38
C SER A 438 6.93 10.73 -7.51
N SER A 439 7.60 10.74 -6.35
CA SER A 439 7.57 9.63 -5.39
C SER A 439 6.86 10.04 -4.11
N LEU A 440 5.81 9.31 -3.73
CA LEU A 440 4.99 9.58 -2.55
C LEU A 440 5.07 8.38 -1.60
N THR A 441 5.57 8.59 -0.39
CA THR A 441 5.59 7.60 0.69
C THR A 441 4.81 8.11 1.89
N ALA A 442 3.80 7.36 2.32
CA ALA A 442 3.01 7.68 3.51
C ALA A 442 2.63 6.42 4.29
N GLY A 443 2.42 6.58 5.59
CA GLY A 443 1.99 5.46 6.44
C GLY A 443 0.47 5.23 6.41
N TYR A 444 -0.05 4.54 7.43
CA TYR A 444 -1.45 4.11 7.54
C TYR A 444 -2.49 5.22 7.35
N GLY A 445 -3.59 4.89 6.68
CA GLY A 445 -4.76 5.77 6.53
C GLY A 445 -4.49 7.06 5.77
N SER A 446 -3.49 7.08 4.89
CA SER A 446 -3.08 8.29 4.16
C SER A 446 -3.79 8.42 2.81
N THR A 447 -3.83 9.63 2.27
CA THR A 447 -4.35 9.92 0.93
C THR A 447 -3.25 10.51 0.06
N GLN A 448 -2.98 9.90 -1.09
CA GLN A 448 -1.87 10.26 -1.97
C GLN A 448 -2.39 10.44 -3.39
N THR A 449 -2.06 11.57 -4.01
CA THR A 449 -2.43 11.89 -5.40
C THR A 449 -1.20 12.34 -6.19
N ALA A 450 -0.92 11.68 -7.30
CA ALA A 450 0.15 12.04 -8.23
C ALA A 450 -0.37 12.08 -9.67
N ARG A 451 0.45 12.56 -10.60
CA ARG A 451 0.12 12.52 -12.04
C ARG A 451 0.79 11.31 -12.69
N GLN A 452 1.12 11.41 -13.97
CA GLN A 452 1.73 10.36 -14.78
C GLN A 452 3.12 9.95 -14.25
N GLY A 453 3.54 8.72 -14.50
CA GLY A 453 4.91 8.26 -14.24
C GLY A 453 5.31 8.27 -12.77
N SER A 454 4.36 8.10 -11.84
CA SER A 454 4.59 8.37 -10.41
C SER A 454 4.49 7.11 -9.55
N ASP A 455 5.33 7.06 -8.52
CA ASP A 455 5.41 5.97 -7.55
C ASP A 455 4.68 6.34 -6.26
N ILE A 456 3.68 5.55 -5.85
CA ILE A 456 2.95 5.75 -4.60
C ILE A 456 3.12 4.50 -3.70
N THR A 457 3.76 4.69 -2.55
CA THR A 457 3.85 3.69 -1.48
C THR A 457 3.03 4.12 -0.27
N ALA A 458 2.12 3.25 0.18
CA ALA A 458 1.14 3.55 1.21
C ALA A 458 1.01 2.44 2.28
N GLY A 459 0.71 2.81 3.52
CA GLY A 459 0.35 1.86 4.57
C GLY A 459 -1.05 1.23 4.40
N TYR A 460 -1.42 0.32 5.30
CA TYR A 460 -2.79 -0.18 5.47
C TYR A 460 -3.87 0.92 5.44
N GLY A 461 -5.02 0.61 4.83
CA GLY A 461 -6.21 1.47 4.84
C GLY A 461 -6.04 2.80 4.08
N SER A 462 -5.08 2.89 3.16
CA SER A 462 -4.75 4.15 2.46
C SER A 462 -5.46 4.26 1.11
N THR A 463 -5.53 5.48 0.58
CA THR A 463 -6.06 5.77 -0.76
C THR A 463 -4.98 6.36 -1.65
N GLY A 464 -4.62 5.68 -2.73
CA GLY A 464 -3.67 6.15 -3.73
C GLY A 464 -4.36 6.44 -5.07
N THR A 465 -4.04 7.56 -5.71
CA THR A 465 -4.49 7.92 -7.06
C THR A 465 -3.33 8.42 -7.89
N ALA A 466 -3.08 7.84 -9.06
CA ALA A 466 -2.04 8.27 -9.99
C ALA A 466 -2.57 8.42 -11.43
N GLY A 467 -1.74 8.97 -12.32
CA GLY A 467 -2.00 8.98 -13.76
C GLY A 467 -1.67 7.64 -14.42
N SER A 468 -1.44 7.65 -15.74
CA SER A 468 -0.86 6.52 -16.47
C SER A 468 0.60 6.26 -16.06
N ASP A 469 1.15 5.13 -16.50
CA ASP A 469 2.57 4.77 -16.37
C ASP A 469 3.03 4.72 -14.90
N SER A 470 2.12 4.45 -13.97
CA SER A 470 2.33 4.67 -12.53
C SER A 470 2.36 3.38 -11.73
N SER A 471 3.12 3.38 -10.63
CA SER A 471 3.28 2.24 -9.73
C SER A 471 2.66 2.54 -8.37
N LEU A 472 1.71 1.73 -7.92
CA LEU A 472 1.03 1.90 -6.64
C LEU A 472 1.20 0.65 -5.77
N ILE A 473 1.82 0.79 -4.61
CA ILE A 473 2.00 -0.27 -3.61
C ILE A 473 1.30 0.13 -2.31
N ALA A 474 0.38 -0.69 -1.82
CA ALA A 474 -0.37 -0.42 -0.59
C ALA A 474 -0.59 -1.66 0.28
N GLY A 475 -0.84 -1.44 1.56
CA GLY A 475 -1.18 -2.51 2.51
C GLY A 475 -2.61 -3.05 2.36
N TYR A 476 -2.99 -3.97 3.26
CA TYR A 476 -4.38 -4.43 3.49
C TYR A 476 -5.42 -3.29 3.52
N GLY A 477 -6.61 -3.58 2.99
CA GLY A 477 -7.78 -2.69 3.07
C GLY A 477 -7.64 -1.36 2.34
N SER A 478 -6.74 -1.28 1.36
CA SER A 478 -6.42 -0.03 0.66
C SER A 478 -7.24 0.15 -0.62
N THR A 479 -7.38 1.39 -1.09
CA THR A 479 -7.99 1.72 -2.38
C THR A 479 -6.94 2.34 -3.29
N GLN A 480 -6.79 1.82 -4.52
CA GLN A 480 -5.84 2.32 -5.50
C GLN A 480 -6.55 2.60 -6.84
N THR A 481 -6.25 3.74 -7.44
CA THR A 481 -6.74 4.13 -8.78
C THR A 481 -5.57 4.61 -9.65
N ALA A 482 -5.45 4.12 -10.87
CA ALA A 482 -4.44 4.56 -11.83
C ALA A 482 -5.00 4.76 -13.24
N GLY A 483 -4.19 5.33 -14.14
CA GLY A 483 -4.48 5.40 -15.58
C GLY A 483 -4.14 4.09 -16.31
N SER A 484 -3.82 4.20 -17.60
CA SER A 484 -3.33 3.08 -18.43
C SER A 484 -1.89 2.70 -18.07
N GLU A 485 -1.38 1.59 -18.60
CA GLU A 485 0.03 1.14 -18.48
C GLU A 485 0.54 1.11 -17.02
N SER A 486 -0.34 0.81 -16.06
CA SER A 486 -0.07 1.00 -14.62
C SER A 486 0.02 -0.30 -13.83
N SER A 487 0.83 -0.30 -12.78
CA SER A 487 1.09 -1.46 -11.92
C SER A 487 0.57 -1.21 -10.49
N LEU A 488 -0.40 -1.99 -10.05
CA LEU A 488 -1.03 -1.85 -8.74
C LEU A 488 -0.83 -3.12 -7.90
N THR A 489 -0.21 -3.00 -6.74
CA THR A 489 -0.06 -4.09 -5.76
C THR A 489 -0.69 -3.72 -4.43
N ALA A 490 -1.60 -4.56 -3.91
CA ALA A 490 -2.26 -4.35 -2.63
C ALA A 490 -2.48 -5.64 -1.82
N GLY A 491 -2.62 -5.49 -0.50
CA GLY A 491 -2.91 -6.60 0.40
C GLY A 491 -4.35 -7.13 0.32
N TYR A 492 -4.69 -8.07 1.20
CA TYR A 492 -6.04 -8.55 1.49
C TYR A 492 -7.11 -7.44 1.61
N GLY A 493 -8.32 -7.71 1.13
CA GLY A 493 -9.49 -6.84 1.27
C GLY A 493 -9.36 -5.48 0.58
N SER A 494 -8.50 -5.37 -0.43
CA SER A 494 -8.23 -4.10 -1.11
C SER A 494 -9.10 -3.91 -2.35
N THR A 495 -9.23 -2.67 -2.81
CA THR A 495 -9.90 -2.31 -4.07
C THR A 495 -8.89 -1.66 -5.02
N GLN A 496 -8.80 -2.17 -6.25
CA GLN A 496 -7.94 -1.63 -7.30
C GLN A 496 -8.75 -1.32 -8.55
N THR A 497 -8.46 -0.17 -9.16
CA THR A 497 -9.01 0.25 -10.46
C THR A 497 -7.91 0.81 -11.34
N ALA A 498 -7.78 0.33 -12.57
CA ALA A 498 -6.89 0.91 -13.58
C ALA A 498 -7.62 0.99 -14.95
N GLN A 499 -6.95 1.58 -15.94
CA GLN A 499 -7.45 1.60 -17.33
C GLN A 499 -6.85 0.42 -18.11
N GLU A 500 -6.61 0.56 -19.41
CA GLU A 500 -6.03 -0.49 -20.25
C GLU A 500 -4.55 -0.78 -19.93
N ASP A 501 -3.99 -1.85 -20.51
CA ASP A 501 -2.58 -2.25 -20.41
C ASP A 501 -2.04 -2.39 -18.97
N SER A 502 -2.91 -2.68 -18.01
CA SER A 502 -2.61 -2.54 -16.58
C SER A 502 -2.49 -3.89 -15.84
N SER A 503 -1.59 -3.92 -14.85
CA SER A 503 -1.30 -5.10 -14.03
C SER A 503 -1.74 -4.89 -12.59
N LEU A 504 -2.69 -5.71 -12.12
CA LEU A 504 -3.32 -5.60 -10.80
C LEU A 504 -3.06 -6.88 -9.99
N THR A 505 -2.34 -6.76 -8.88
CA THR A 505 -2.08 -7.87 -7.94
C THR A 505 -2.68 -7.57 -6.58
N THR A 506 -3.59 -8.44 -6.12
CA THR A 506 -4.27 -8.30 -4.82
C THR A 506 -4.27 -9.59 -3.97
N GLY A 507 -4.44 -9.42 -2.66
CA GLY A 507 -4.64 -10.55 -1.74
C GLY A 507 -6.08 -11.12 -1.76
N TYR A 508 -6.34 -12.09 -0.88
CA TYR A 508 -7.67 -12.61 -0.53
C TYR A 508 -8.76 -11.54 -0.34
N GLY A 509 -9.98 -11.85 -0.79
CA GLY A 509 -11.18 -11.04 -0.54
C GLY A 509 -11.15 -9.65 -1.19
N SER A 510 -10.35 -9.46 -2.24
CA SER A 510 -10.13 -8.16 -2.88
C SER A 510 -11.03 -7.97 -4.11
N THR A 511 -11.15 -6.72 -4.56
CA THR A 511 -11.85 -6.36 -5.80
C THR A 511 -10.90 -5.64 -6.76
N SER A 512 -10.78 -6.12 -7.99
CA SER A 512 -9.93 -5.54 -9.03
C SER A 512 -10.74 -5.27 -10.30
N THR A 513 -10.64 -4.05 -10.84
CA THR A 513 -11.25 -3.66 -12.12
C THR A 513 -10.17 -3.06 -13.03
N ALA A 514 -10.09 -3.50 -14.28
CA ALA A 514 -9.19 -2.94 -15.28
C ALA A 514 -9.88 -2.73 -16.64
N GLY A 515 -9.18 -2.08 -17.56
CA GLY A 515 -9.56 -1.96 -18.97
C GLY A 515 -9.32 -3.24 -19.76
N HIS A 516 -9.09 -3.09 -21.06
CA HIS A 516 -8.65 -4.18 -21.94
C HIS A 516 -7.14 -4.41 -21.82
N ASP A 517 -6.62 -5.45 -22.48
CA ASP A 517 -5.18 -5.82 -22.48
C ASP A 517 -4.58 -5.95 -21.06
N SER A 518 -5.40 -6.29 -20.07
CA SER A 518 -5.06 -6.16 -18.64
C SER A 518 -4.86 -7.52 -17.95
N SER A 519 -3.96 -7.53 -16.97
CA SER A 519 -3.60 -8.73 -16.19
C SER A 519 -3.98 -8.58 -14.72
N LEU A 520 -4.90 -9.41 -14.24
CA LEU A 520 -5.42 -9.37 -12.87
C LEU A 520 -5.07 -10.67 -12.13
N ILE A 521 -4.36 -10.56 -11.01
CA ILE A 521 -4.01 -11.67 -10.10
C ILE A 521 -4.60 -11.40 -8.72
N ALA A 522 -5.38 -12.35 -8.19
CA ALA A 522 -6.02 -12.20 -6.88
C ALA A 522 -6.03 -13.50 -6.06
N GLY A 523 -6.16 -13.37 -4.73
CA GLY A 523 -6.31 -14.50 -3.83
C GLY A 523 -7.71 -15.15 -3.86
N TYR A 524 -7.92 -16.15 -3.00
CA TYR A 524 -9.23 -16.71 -2.64
C TYR A 524 -10.33 -15.65 -2.38
N GLY A 525 -11.55 -15.96 -2.79
CA GLY A 525 -12.75 -15.17 -2.49
C GLY A 525 -12.77 -13.76 -3.11
N SER A 526 -12.00 -13.54 -4.18
CA SER A 526 -11.83 -12.22 -4.79
C SER A 526 -12.79 -12.03 -5.98
N THR A 527 -13.01 -10.77 -6.35
CA THR A 527 -13.80 -10.38 -7.53
C THR A 527 -12.91 -9.64 -8.53
N GLN A 528 -12.88 -10.09 -9.78
CA GLN A 528 -12.09 -9.48 -10.85
C GLN A 528 -12.99 -9.16 -12.05
N THR A 529 -12.83 -7.96 -12.61
CA THR A 529 -13.52 -7.50 -13.81
C THR A 529 -12.51 -6.88 -14.78
N ALA A 530 -12.53 -7.26 -16.06
CA ALA A 530 -11.68 -6.66 -17.09
C ALA A 530 -12.45 -6.42 -18.40
N GLY A 531 -11.77 -5.77 -19.36
CA GLY A 531 -12.20 -5.60 -20.74
C GLY A 531 -12.00 -6.86 -21.59
N TYR A 532 -11.72 -6.66 -22.88
CA TYR A 532 -11.32 -7.69 -23.83
C TYR A 532 -9.80 -7.97 -23.73
N ASP A 533 -9.30 -9.01 -24.43
CA ASP A 533 -7.88 -9.40 -24.48
C ASP A 533 -7.22 -9.56 -23.08
N SER A 534 -8.01 -9.88 -22.05
CA SER A 534 -7.59 -9.76 -20.65
C SER A 534 -7.33 -11.11 -19.98
N THR A 535 -6.34 -11.16 -19.10
CA THR A 535 -5.95 -12.37 -18.34
C THR A 535 -6.28 -12.23 -16.86
N LEU A 536 -7.16 -13.09 -16.34
CA LEU A 536 -7.61 -13.08 -14.95
C LEU A 536 -7.24 -14.39 -14.26
N THR A 537 -6.47 -14.31 -13.16
CA THR A 537 -6.14 -15.46 -12.31
C THR A 537 -6.62 -15.23 -10.87
N ALA A 538 -7.41 -16.14 -10.32
CA ALA A 538 -7.90 -16.07 -8.95
C ALA A 538 -7.94 -17.42 -8.23
N GLY A 539 -7.93 -17.39 -6.89
CA GLY A 539 -8.04 -18.58 -6.05
C GLY A 539 -9.46 -19.18 -6.00
N TYR A 540 -9.63 -20.21 -5.14
CA TYR A 540 -10.91 -20.78 -4.71
C TYR A 540 -11.99 -19.73 -4.38
N GLY A 541 -13.25 -20.04 -4.73
CA GLY A 541 -14.43 -19.26 -4.37
C GLY A 541 -14.47 -17.85 -4.96
N SER A 542 -13.75 -17.61 -6.06
CA SER A 542 -13.62 -16.28 -6.67
C SER A 542 -14.65 -16.06 -7.79
N THR A 543 -14.87 -14.80 -8.14
CA THR A 543 -15.71 -14.40 -9.27
C THR A 543 -14.88 -13.63 -10.29
N GLN A 544 -14.94 -14.04 -11.56
CA GLN A 544 -14.25 -13.39 -12.68
C GLN A 544 -15.24 -13.02 -13.78
N THR A 545 -15.11 -11.81 -14.31
CA THR A 545 -15.83 -11.35 -15.50
C THR A 545 -14.85 -10.67 -16.47
N ALA A 546 -14.84 -11.08 -17.73
CA ALA A 546 -14.14 -10.38 -18.81
C ALA A 546 -15.02 -10.29 -20.05
N GLN A 547 -14.55 -9.59 -21.07
CA GLN A 547 -15.22 -9.51 -22.38
C GLN A 547 -14.64 -10.61 -23.29
N GLU A 548 -14.59 -10.36 -24.61
CA GLU A 548 -14.04 -11.28 -25.60
C GLU A 548 -12.52 -11.50 -25.50
N ASP A 549 -12.02 -12.53 -26.19
CA ASP A 549 -10.61 -12.89 -26.33
C ASP A 549 -9.85 -13.07 -25.00
N SER A 550 -10.58 -13.38 -23.93
CA SER A 550 -10.06 -13.31 -22.56
C SER A 550 -9.77 -14.70 -21.96
N SER A 551 -8.77 -14.75 -21.06
CA SER A 551 -8.36 -15.97 -20.37
C SER A 551 -8.61 -15.91 -18.86
N LEU A 552 -9.46 -16.81 -18.36
CA LEU A 552 -9.94 -16.84 -16.98
C LEU A 552 -9.52 -18.15 -16.30
N THR A 553 -8.64 -18.07 -15.31
CA THR A 553 -8.22 -19.21 -14.48
C THR A 553 -8.67 -19.04 -13.04
N THR A 554 -9.46 -20.00 -12.53
CA THR A 554 -9.97 -19.99 -11.15
C THR A 554 -9.79 -21.31 -10.40
N GLY A 555 -9.82 -21.25 -9.07
CA GLY A 555 -9.86 -22.45 -8.22
C GLY A 555 -11.25 -23.08 -8.10
N TYR A 556 -11.36 -24.14 -7.29
CA TYR A 556 -12.61 -24.76 -6.82
C TYR A 556 -13.71 -23.77 -6.42
N GLY A 557 -14.96 -24.10 -6.73
CA GLY A 557 -16.15 -23.39 -6.28
C GLY A 557 -16.28 -21.96 -6.81
N SER A 558 -15.64 -21.66 -7.93
CA SER A 558 -15.56 -20.29 -8.49
C SER A 558 -16.60 -20.07 -9.58
N THR A 559 -16.82 -18.80 -9.94
CA THR A 559 -17.69 -18.40 -11.05
C THR A 559 -16.90 -17.58 -12.07
N SER A 560 -16.90 -18.00 -13.33
CA SER A 560 -16.21 -17.30 -14.43
C SER A 560 -17.20 -16.99 -15.55
N THR A 561 -17.23 -15.74 -16.01
CA THR A 561 -18.02 -15.29 -17.17
C THR A 561 -17.11 -14.56 -18.17
N ALA A 562 -17.16 -14.94 -19.45
CA ALA A 562 -16.41 -14.27 -20.51
C ALA A 562 -17.25 -14.03 -21.76
N GLY A 563 -16.71 -13.25 -22.69
CA GLY A 563 -17.26 -13.02 -24.03
C GLY A 563 -17.02 -14.20 -24.97
N HIS A 564 -16.97 -13.92 -26.27
CA HIS A 564 -16.62 -14.92 -27.29
C HIS A 564 -15.10 -15.15 -27.36
N ASP A 565 -14.68 -16.18 -28.10
CA ASP A 565 -13.26 -16.55 -28.32
C ASP A 565 -12.43 -16.70 -27.01
N SER A 566 -13.10 -17.05 -25.91
CA SER A 566 -12.54 -16.97 -24.56
C SER A 566 -12.16 -18.34 -24.00
N THR A 567 -11.16 -18.36 -23.11
CA THR A 567 -10.67 -19.58 -22.45
C THR A 567 -10.96 -19.55 -20.95
N LEU A 568 -11.70 -20.53 -20.44
CA LEU A 568 -12.08 -20.62 -19.02
C LEU A 568 -11.57 -21.93 -18.42
N ILE A 569 -10.73 -21.84 -17.39
CA ILE A 569 -10.20 -22.98 -16.63
C ILE A 569 -10.63 -22.85 -15.17
N ALA A 570 -11.28 -23.88 -14.62
CA ALA A 570 -11.77 -23.87 -13.25
C ALA A 570 -11.60 -25.21 -12.53
N GLY A 571 -11.59 -25.17 -11.19
CA GLY A 571 -11.58 -26.37 -10.37
C GLY A 571 -12.94 -27.08 -10.28
N TYR A 572 -13.01 -28.15 -9.47
CA TYR A 572 -14.24 -28.79 -8.99
C TYR A 572 -15.34 -27.81 -8.54
N GLY A 573 -16.60 -28.15 -8.84
CA GLY A 573 -17.78 -27.46 -8.33
C GLY A 573 -17.94 -26.02 -8.84
N SER A 574 -17.34 -25.69 -9.98
CA SER A 574 -17.31 -24.31 -10.50
C SER A 574 -18.41 -24.07 -11.53
N THR A 575 -18.74 -22.80 -11.76
CA THR A 575 -19.69 -22.37 -12.79
C THR A 575 -18.97 -21.53 -13.84
N GLN A 576 -19.06 -21.93 -15.11
CA GLN A 576 -18.44 -21.25 -16.24
C GLN A 576 -19.50 -20.86 -17.28
N THR A 577 -19.47 -19.61 -17.74
CA THR A 577 -20.32 -19.10 -18.83
C THR A 577 -19.46 -18.37 -19.86
N ALA A 578 -19.59 -18.71 -21.14
CA ALA A 578 -18.88 -18.03 -22.23
C ALA A 578 -19.78 -17.72 -23.43
N GLY A 579 -19.24 -16.93 -24.36
CA GLY A 579 -19.82 -16.62 -25.66
C GLY A 579 -19.72 -17.77 -26.66
N GLY A 580 -19.59 -17.43 -27.94
CA GLY A 580 -19.29 -18.41 -28.99
C GLY A 580 -17.81 -18.78 -29.00
N ASP A 581 -17.47 -19.85 -29.71
CA ASP A 581 -16.10 -20.19 -30.12
C ASP A 581 -15.11 -20.28 -28.94
N SER A 582 -15.63 -20.68 -27.76
CA SER A 582 -14.94 -20.61 -26.47
C SER A 582 -14.58 -22.00 -25.94
N SER A 583 -13.50 -22.07 -25.15
CA SER A 583 -13.01 -23.32 -24.54
C SER A 583 -13.20 -23.31 -23.01
N LEU A 584 -13.99 -24.24 -22.49
CA LEU A 584 -14.35 -24.35 -21.07
C LEU A 584 -13.84 -25.66 -20.49
N THR A 585 -12.86 -25.60 -19.58
CA THR A 585 -12.37 -26.76 -18.83
C THR A 585 -12.69 -26.63 -17.34
N ALA A 586 -13.39 -27.62 -16.78
CA ALA A 586 -13.68 -27.68 -15.34
C ALA A 586 -13.61 -29.09 -14.73
N GLY A 587 -13.37 -29.13 -13.43
CA GLY A 587 -13.35 -30.38 -12.66
C GLY A 587 -14.74 -31.02 -12.46
N TYR A 588 -14.76 -32.10 -11.67
CA TYR A 588 -15.96 -32.77 -11.15
C TYR A 588 -17.05 -31.82 -10.61
N GLY A 589 -18.31 -32.17 -10.87
CA GLY A 589 -19.49 -31.48 -10.32
C GLY A 589 -19.67 -30.03 -10.79
N SER A 590 -19.08 -29.67 -11.93
CA SER A 590 -19.11 -28.30 -12.46
C SER A 590 -20.29 -28.07 -13.40
N THR A 591 -20.65 -26.81 -13.61
CA THR A 591 -21.67 -26.39 -14.58
C THR A 591 -21.06 -25.46 -15.62
N GLN A 592 -21.17 -25.81 -16.90
CA GLN A 592 -20.55 -25.10 -18.00
C GLN A 592 -21.61 -24.76 -19.05
N THR A 593 -21.67 -23.49 -19.45
CA THR A 593 -22.56 -23.00 -20.52
C THR A 593 -21.75 -22.20 -21.54
N ALA A 594 -21.84 -22.59 -22.80
CA ALA A 594 -21.24 -21.85 -23.92
C ALA A 594 -22.25 -21.71 -25.07
N ARG A 595 -21.93 -20.89 -26.08
CA ARG A 595 -22.76 -20.71 -27.28
C ARG A 595 -22.25 -21.62 -28.40
N GLN A 596 -22.40 -21.21 -29.66
CA GLN A 596 -22.01 -21.98 -30.84
C GLN A 596 -20.49 -22.21 -30.88
N GLY A 597 -20.02 -23.24 -31.60
CA GLY A 597 -18.61 -23.44 -31.91
C GLY A 597 -17.71 -23.76 -30.71
N SER A 598 -18.29 -24.12 -29.56
CA SER A 598 -17.58 -24.12 -28.27
C SER A 598 -17.19 -25.53 -27.80
N ASP A 599 -16.04 -25.62 -27.14
CA ASP A 599 -15.49 -26.86 -26.59
C ASP A 599 -15.65 -26.90 -25.07
N ILE A 600 -16.36 -27.90 -24.55
CA ILE A 600 -16.59 -28.08 -23.11
C ILE A 600 -15.96 -29.41 -22.64
N THR A 601 -14.93 -29.32 -21.80
CA THR A 601 -14.32 -30.47 -21.11
C THR A 601 -14.67 -30.45 -19.62
N ALA A 602 -15.32 -31.50 -19.13
CA ALA A 602 -15.84 -31.56 -17.77
C ALA A 602 -15.49 -32.87 -17.04
N GLY A 603 -15.31 -32.80 -15.73
CA GLY A 603 -15.17 -33.99 -14.89
C GLY A 603 -16.46 -34.81 -14.72
N TYR A 604 -16.38 -35.89 -13.93
CA TYR A 604 -17.51 -36.66 -13.40
C TYR A 604 -18.63 -35.79 -12.80
N GLY A 605 -19.89 -36.17 -13.04
CA GLY A 605 -21.06 -35.56 -12.41
C GLY A 605 -21.32 -34.11 -12.81
N SER A 606 -20.74 -33.65 -13.92
CA SER A 606 -20.84 -32.26 -14.38
C SER A 606 -22.02 -32.05 -15.35
N THR A 607 -22.42 -30.81 -15.54
CA THR A 607 -23.46 -30.39 -16.49
C THR A 607 -22.87 -29.46 -17.54
N GLY A 608 -22.84 -29.88 -18.80
CA GLY A 608 -22.38 -29.07 -19.94
C GLY A 608 -23.53 -28.71 -20.88
N THR A 609 -23.66 -27.44 -21.24
CA THR A 609 -24.62 -26.94 -22.24
C THR A 609 -23.88 -26.11 -23.29
N ALA A 610 -24.02 -26.45 -24.56
CA ALA A 610 -23.43 -25.69 -25.68
C ALA A 610 -24.46 -25.37 -26.78
N GLY A 611 -24.06 -24.50 -27.71
CA GLY A 611 -24.80 -24.21 -28.94
C GLY A 611 -24.65 -25.32 -29.99
N ALA A 612 -24.89 -24.96 -31.25
CA ALA A 612 -24.57 -25.84 -32.38
C ALA A 612 -23.05 -25.91 -32.61
N ASP A 613 -22.60 -26.81 -33.49
CA ASP A 613 -21.20 -26.92 -33.93
C ASP A 613 -20.20 -27.10 -32.78
N SER A 614 -20.63 -27.71 -31.66
CA SER A 614 -19.91 -27.71 -30.39
C SER A 614 -19.44 -29.11 -29.98
N THR A 615 -18.32 -29.20 -29.25
CA THR A 615 -17.84 -30.47 -28.68
C THR A 615 -17.99 -30.50 -27.16
N LEU A 616 -18.52 -31.60 -26.62
CA LEU A 616 -18.71 -31.79 -25.19
C LEU A 616 -18.08 -33.12 -24.77
N ILE A 617 -17.08 -33.07 -23.89
CA ILE A 617 -16.42 -34.24 -23.31
C ILE A 617 -16.66 -34.23 -21.79
N ALA A 618 -17.25 -35.29 -21.25
CA ALA A 618 -17.54 -35.38 -19.82
C ALA A 618 -17.27 -36.77 -19.22
N GLY A 619 -17.02 -36.79 -17.90
CA GLY A 619 -16.85 -38.03 -17.16
C GLY A 619 -18.17 -38.80 -16.93
N TYR A 620 -18.08 -39.91 -16.21
CA TYR A 620 -19.21 -40.66 -15.61
C TYR A 620 -20.29 -39.77 -14.98
N GLY A 621 -21.55 -40.17 -15.12
CA GLY A 621 -22.70 -39.58 -14.43
C GLY A 621 -23.01 -38.12 -14.85
N SER A 622 -22.54 -37.69 -16.01
CA SER A 622 -22.65 -36.29 -16.45
C SER A 622 -23.91 -36.05 -17.29
N THR A 623 -24.33 -34.79 -17.37
CA THR A 623 -25.42 -34.35 -18.26
C THR A 623 -24.85 -33.41 -19.32
N GLN A 624 -25.07 -33.72 -20.60
CA GLN A 624 -24.63 -32.91 -21.73
C GLN A 624 -25.81 -32.53 -22.61
N THR A 625 -25.91 -31.25 -22.97
CA THR A 625 -26.90 -30.72 -23.93
C THR A 625 -26.21 -29.89 -25.00
N ALA A 626 -26.46 -30.16 -26.28
CA ALA A 626 -25.91 -29.38 -27.38
C ALA A 626 -26.98 -29.00 -28.42
N GLY A 627 -26.58 -28.13 -29.35
CA GLY A 627 -27.35 -27.75 -30.54
C GLY A 627 -27.32 -28.82 -31.62
N GLY A 628 -27.40 -28.39 -32.88
CA GLY A 628 -27.18 -29.28 -34.03
C GLY A 628 -25.69 -29.51 -34.28
N ASP A 629 -25.38 -30.47 -35.13
CA ASP A 629 -24.04 -30.66 -35.72
C ASP A 629 -22.91 -30.73 -34.66
N SER A 630 -23.23 -31.35 -33.51
CA SER A 630 -22.41 -31.34 -32.29
C SER A 630 -21.91 -32.74 -31.91
N SER A 631 -20.76 -32.82 -31.25
CA SER A 631 -20.16 -34.09 -30.80
C SER A 631 -20.17 -34.20 -29.28
N LEU A 632 -20.83 -35.24 -28.74
CA LEU A 632 -20.99 -35.47 -27.31
C LEU A 632 -20.33 -36.79 -26.92
N THR A 633 -19.29 -36.75 -26.09
CA THR A 633 -18.64 -37.93 -25.50
C THR A 633 -18.80 -37.95 -23.99
N ALA A 634 -19.38 -39.01 -23.43
CA ALA A 634 -19.56 -39.16 -21.99
C ALA A 634 -19.34 -40.59 -21.47
N GLY A 635 -18.89 -40.68 -20.21
CA GLY A 635 -18.72 -41.94 -19.51
C GLY A 635 -20.03 -42.67 -19.17
N TYR A 636 -19.90 -43.77 -18.44
CA TYR A 636 -20.99 -44.57 -17.84
C TYR A 636 -22.05 -43.72 -17.12
N GLY A 637 -23.31 -44.13 -17.22
CA GLY A 637 -24.45 -43.56 -16.49
C GLY A 637 -24.75 -42.10 -16.83
N SER A 638 -24.33 -41.63 -18.00
CA SER A 638 -24.48 -40.22 -18.42
C SER A 638 -25.74 -40.00 -19.25
N THR A 639 -26.23 -38.76 -19.27
CA THR A 639 -27.35 -38.34 -20.12
C THR A 639 -26.86 -37.33 -21.16
N GLN A 640 -27.11 -37.60 -22.43
CA GLN A 640 -26.64 -36.79 -23.55
C GLN A 640 -27.82 -36.43 -24.46
N THR A 641 -28.01 -35.14 -24.74
CA THR A 641 -29.06 -34.64 -25.63
C THR A 641 -28.45 -33.72 -26.68
N ALA A 642 -28.68 -34.02 -27.96
CA ALA A 642 -28.27 -33.18 -29.08
C ALA A 642 -29.43 -32.99 -30.07
N ARG A 643 -29.29 -32.07 -31.02
CA ARG A 643 -30.28 -31.85 -32.09
C ARG A 643 -29.88 -32.63 -33.34
N GLN A 644 -30.23 -32.14 -34.53
CA GLN A 644 -29.95 -32.80 -35.81
C GLN A 644 -28.44 -32.91 -36.08
N GLY A 645 -28.03 -33.85 -36.93
CA GLY A 645 -26.64 -33.92 -37.43
C GLY A 645 -25.58 -34.27 -36.39
N SER A 646 -25.97 -34.81 -35.23
CA SER A 646 -25.10 -34.87 -34.05
C SER A 646 -24.59 -36.27 -33.74
N ASP A 647 -23.35 -36.35 -33.26
CA ASP A 647 -22.68 -37.60 -32.89
C ASP A 647 -22.65 -37.76 -31.36
N ILE A 648 -23.23 -38.84 -30.84
CA ILE A 648 -23.27 -39.15 -29.41
C ILE A 648 -22.52 -40.45 -29.14
N THR A 649 -21.43 -40.38 -28.39
CA THR A 649 -20.69 -41.54 -27.87
C THR A 649 -20.87 -41.65 -26.35
N ALA A 650 -21.45 -42.76 -25.90
CA ALA A 650 -21.88 -42.98 -24.53
C ALA A 650 -21.31 -44.27 -23.92
N GLY A 651 -20.95 -44.22 -22.64
CA GLY A 651 -20.59 -45.42 -21.86
C GLY A 651 -21.75 -46.39 -21.58
N TYR A 652 -21.47 -47.42 -20.77
CA TYR A 652 -22.45 -48.34 -20.17
C TYR A 652 -23.55 -47.62 -19.39
N GLY A 653 -24.80 -48.09 -19.53
CA GLY A 653 -25.94 -47.61 -18.74
C GLY A 653 -26.33 -46.15 -18.99
N SER A 654 -25.90 -45.58 -20.12
CA SER A 654 -26.12 -44.17 -20.46
C SER A 654 -27.39 -43.97 -21.30
N THR A 655 -27.92 -42.75 -21.32
CA THR A 655 -29.08 -42.35 -22.14
C THR A 655 -28.65 -41.31 -23.16
N GLY A 656 -28.77 -41.62 -24.45
CA GLY A 656 -28.49 -40.70 -25.57
C GLY A 656 -29.77 -40.37 -26.34
N THR A 657 -30.01 -39.08 -26.57
CA THR A 657 -31.12 -38.57 -27.41
C THR A 657 -30.58 -37.61 -28.47
N ALA A 658 -30.84 -37.87 -29.74
CA ALA A 658 -30.44 -37.00 -30.85
C ALA A 658 -31.62 -36.64 -31.77
N GLY A 659 -31.40 -35.66 -32.66
CA GLY A 659 -32.31 -35.33 -33.74
C GLY A 659 -32.26 -36.34 -34.89
N ALA A 660 -32.70 -35.91 -36.08
CA ALA A 660 -32.48 -36.67 -37.31
C ALA A 660 -31.00 -36.62 -37.74
N ASP A 661 -30.64 -37.42 -38.74
CA ASP A 661 -29.31 -37.40 -39.37
C ASP A 661 -28.15 -37.61 -38.36
N SER A 662 -28.38 -38.40 -37.30
CA SER A 662 -27.49 -38.45 -36.13
C SER A 662 -26.88 -39.84 -35.89
N THR A 663 -25.66 -39.89 -35.37
CA THR A 663 -24.97 -41.15 -34.99
C THR A 663 -24.99 -41.33 -33.48
N LEU A 664 -25.47 -42.48 -32.99
CA LEU A 664 -25.43 -42.81 -31.56
C LEU A 664 -24.66 -44.12 -31.36
N ILE A 665 -23.57 -44.07 -30.59
CA ILE A 665 -22.78 -45.24 -30.19
C ILE A 665 -22.85 -45.37 -28.66
N ALA A 666 -23.27 -46.53 -28.15
CA ALA A 666 -23.40 -46.75 -26.71
C ALA A 666 -22.94 -48.13 -26.23
N GLY A 667 -22.49 -48.17 -24.98
CA GLY A 667 -22.17 -49.42 -24.29
C GLY A 667 -23.39 -50.33 -24.00
N TYR A 668 -23.13 -51.38 -23.24
CA TYR A 668 -24.12 -52.27 -22.62
C TYR A 668 -25.14 -51.54 -21.75
N GLY A 669 -26.39 -52.01 -21.75
CA GLY A 669 -27.47 -51.54 -20.89
C GLY A 669 -27.93 -50.10 -21.15
N SER A 670 -27.60 -49.55 -22.31
CA SER A 670 -27.84 -48.13 -22.64
C SER A 670 -29.17 -47.93 -23.36
N THR A 671 -29.71 -46.71 -23.29
CA THR A 671 -30.93 -46.31 -24.01
C THR A 671 -30.57 -45.24 -25.06
N GLN A 672 -30.90 -45.49 -26.32
CA GLN A 672 -30.67 -44.57 -27.43
C GLN A 672 -32.00 -44.19 -28.09
N THR A 673 -32.22 -42.90 -28.34
CA THR A 673 -33.35 -42.37 -29.10
C THR A 673 -32.85 -41.42 -30.18
N ALA A 674 -33.27 -41.59 -31.43
CA ALA A 674 -32.92 -40.70 -32.53
C ALA A 674 -34.15 -40.29 -33.36
N GLY A 675 -33.94 -39.30 -34.24
CA GLY A 675 -34.88 -38.87 -35.27
C GLY A 675 -34.95 -39.85 -36.45
N GLY A 676 -35.23 -39.31 -37.64
CA GLY A 676 -35.14 -40.08 -38.88
C GLY A 676 -33.69 -40.19 -39.36
N ASP A 677 -33.45 -41.07 -40.33
CA ASP A 677 -32.21 -41.11 -41.11
C ASP A 677 -30.94 -41.20 -40.23
N SER A 678 -31.04 -41.93 -39.12
CA SER A 678 -30.04 -41.97 -38.04
C SER A 678 -29.43 -43.36 -37.87
N SER A 679 -28.18 -43.42 -37.39
CA SER A 679 -27.46 -44.68 -37.15
C SER A 679 -27.26 -44.93 -35.65
N LEU A 680 -27.77 -46.06 -35.14
CA LEU A 680 -27.72 -46.43 -33.72
C LEU A 680 -26.94 -47.74 -33.56
N THR A 681 -25.80 -47.69 -32.87
CA THR A 681 -25.03 -48.88 -32.47
C THR A 681 -25.00 -49.00 -30.96
N ALA A 682 -25.45 -50.14 -30.42
CA ALA A 682 -25.42 -50.40 -28.99
C ALA A 682 -25.01 -51.82 -28.63
N GLY A 683 -24.39 -51.96 -27.47
CA GLY A 683 -23.97 -53.25 -26.92
C GLY A 683 -25.11 -54.12 -26.37
N TYR A 684 -24.74 -55.05 -25.48
CA TYR A 684 -25.61 -56.04 -24.83
C TYR A 684 -26.71 -55.39 -23.98
N GLY A 685 -27.93 -55.92 -24.03
CA GLY A 685 -29.04 -55.52 -23.15
C GLY A 685 -29.51 -54.08 -23.31
N SER A 686 -29.27 -53.47 -24.47
CA SER A 686 -29.56 -52.06 -24.75
C SER A 686 -30.92 -51.87 -25.42
N THR A 687 -31.50 -50.67 -25.30
CA THR A 687 -32.75 -50.28 -25.98
C THR A 687 -32.47 -49.16 -26.97
N GLN A 688 -32.89 -49.34 -28.22
CA GLN A 688 -32.63 -48.41 -29.33
C GLN A 688 -33.95 -48.07 -30.02
N THR A 689 -34.26 -46.78 -30.16
CA THR A 689 -35.46 -46.28 -30.86
C THR A 689 -35.06 -45.23 -31.89
N ALA A 690 -35.43 -45.45 -33.15
CA ALA A 690 -35.24 -44.50 -34.23
C ALA A 690 -36.53 -44.30 -35.03
N ARG A 691 -36.61 -43.27 -35.87
CA ARG A 691 -37.75 -43.03 -36.75
C ARG A 691 -37.51 -43.66 -38.13
N GLN A 692 -38.07 -43.09 -39.19
CA GLN A 692 -37.96 -43.59 -40.56
C GLN A 692 -36.51 -43.58 -41.06
N GLY A 693 -36.16 -44.40 -42.04
CA GLY A 693 -34.87 -44.34 -42.75
C GLY A 693 -33.64 -44.71 -41.91
N SER A 694 -33.82 -45.36 -40.76
CA SER A 694 -32.76 -45.46 -39.74
C SER A 694 -32.13 -46.84 -39.66
N ASP A 695 -30.82 -46.88 -39.37
CA ASP A 695 -30.04 -48.11 -39.23
C ASP A 695 -29.77 -48.41 -37.76
N ILE A 696 -30.21 -49.58 -37.28
CA ILE A 696 -30.01 -50.03 -35.89
C ILE A 696 -29.16 -51.30 -35.87
N THR A 697 -27.97 -51.21 -35.26
CA THR A 697 -27.12 -52.36 -34.93
C THR A 697 -27.17 -52.64 -33.43
N ALA A 698 -27.80 -53.77 -33.09
CA ALA A 698 -28.09 -54.17 -31.72
C ALA A 698 -27.25 -55.38 -31.26
N GLY A 699 -26.63 -55.25 -30.08
CA GLY A 699 -25.95 -56.35 -29.41
C GLY A 699 -26.87 -57.49 -28.94
N TYR A 700 -26.32 -58.37 -28.10
CA TYR A 700 -27.02 -59.53 -27.54
C TYR A 700 -28.10 -59.11 -26.54
N GLY A 701 -29.29 -59.70 -26.61
CA GLY A 701 -30.38 -59.44 -25.66
C GLY A 701 -30.94 -58.03 -25.72
N SER A 702 -30.73 -57.32 -26.82
CA SER A 702 -31.08 -55.91 -26.99
C SER A 702 -32.44 -55.75 -27.70
N THR A 703 -33.07 -54.59 -27.55
CA THR A 703 -34.35 -54.23 -28.20
C THR A 703 -34.15 -53.06 -29.16
N GLY A 704 -34.39 -53.29 -30.45
CA GLY A 704 -34.34 -52.25 -31.49
C GLY A 704 -35.74 -51.97 -32.06
N THR A 705 -36.13 -50.70 -32.11
CA THR A 705 -37.38 -50.24 -32.74
C THR A 705 -37.09 -49.13 -33.74
N ALA A 706 -37.50 -49.31 -35.00
CA ALA A 706 -37.34 -48.29 -36.06
C ALA A 706 -38.67 -47.96 -36.75
N GLY A 707 -38.68 -46.88 -37.53
CA GLY A 707 -39.78 -46.51 -38.41
C GLY A 707 -39.86 -47.38 -39.67
N ALA A 708 -40.51 -46.86 -40.72
CA ALA A 708 -40.44 -47.47 -42.05
C ALA A 708 -39.04 -47.30 -42.67
N ASP A 709 -38.78 -47.99 -43.77
CA ASP A 709 -37.58 -47.80 -44.62
C ASP A 709 -36.27 -48.00 -43.85
N SER A 710 -36.27 -48.86 -42.83
CA SER A 710 -35.19 -48.96 -41.82
C SER A 710 -34.47 -50.30 -41.85
N THR A 711 -33.17 -50.30 -41.56
CA THR A 711 -32.35 -51.52 -41.44
C THR A 711 -32.13 -51.87 -39.97
N LEU A 712 -32.46 -53.10 -39.56
CA LEU A 712 -32.17 -53.57 -38.20
C LEU A 712 -31.30 -54.83 -38.27
N ILE A 713 -30.12 -54.77 -37.66
CA ILE A 713 -29.20 -55.91 -37.48
C ILE A 713 -29.11 -56.24 -35.99
N ALA A 714 -29.30 -57.50 -35.61
CA ALA A 714 -29.22 -57.92 -34.21
C ALA A 714 -28.46 -59.23 -33.99
N GLY A 715 -27.79 -59.32 -32.84
CA GLY A 715 -27.14 -60.54 -32.37
C GLY A 715 -28.11 -61.63 -31.91
N TYR A 716 -27.78 -62.23 -30.77
CA TYR A 716 -28.52 -63.36 -30.18
C TYR A 716 -29.57 -62.87 -29.18
N GLY A 717 -30.73 -63.53 -29.15
CA GLY A 717 -31.76 -63.32 -28.12
C GLY A 717 -32.38 -61.92 -28.12
N SER A 718 -32.34 -61.22 -29.24
CA SER A 718 -32.72 -59.80 -29.35
C SER A 718 -34.12 -59.63 -29.93
N THR A 719 -34.75 -58.48 -29.68
CA THR A 719 -36.07 -58.13 -30.22
C THR A 719 -35.95 -56.97 -31.20
N GLN A 720 -36.43 -57.14 -32.42
CA GLN A 720 -36.44 -56.12 -33.47
C GLN A 720 -37.89 -55.82 -33.89
N THR A 721 -38.25 -54.53 -33.94
CA THR A 721 -39.52 -54.06 -34.47
C THR A 721 -39.28 -52.95 -35.50
N ALA A 722 -39.83 -53.08 -36.70
CA ALA A 722 -39.73 -52.07 -37.75
C ALA A 722 -41.10 -51.69 -38.33
N GLY A 723 -41.11 -50.61 -39.11
CA GLY A 723 -42.25 -50.17 -39.91
C GLY A 723 -42.47 -51.03 -41.16
N SER A 724 -43.03 -50.41 -42.20
CA SER A 724 -43.11 -51.03 -43.53
C SER A 724 -41.77 -50.91 -44.26
N GLU A 725 -41.59 -51.63 -45.36
CA GLU A 725 -40.47 -51.46 -46.32
C GLU A 725 -39.09 -51.53 -45.63
N SER A 726 -38.98 -52.35 -44.59
CA SER A 726 -37.80 -52.42 -43.70
C SER A 726 -37.07 -53.76 -43.83
N SER A 727 -35.76 -53.76 -43.57
CA SER A 727 -34.93 -54.97 -43.61
C SER A 727 -34.45 -55.37 -42.22
N LEU A 728 -34.77 -56.60 -41.78
CA LEU A 728 -34.44 -57.11 -40.45
C LEU A 728 -33.58 -58.36 -40.56
N THR A 729 -32.34 -58.30 -40.07
CA THR A 729 -31.43 -59.45 -39.95
C THR A 729 -31.14 -59.74 -38.48
N ALA A 730 -31.32 -61.00 -38.05
CA ALA A 730 -31.02 -61.42 -36.69
C ALA A 730 -30.28 -62.75 -36.60
N GLY A 731 -29.46 -62.89 -35.57
CA GLY A 731 -28.76 -64.13 -35.22
C GLY A 731 -29.69 -65.19 -34.60
N TYR A 732 -29.23 -65.80 -33.50
CA TYR A 732 -29.86 -66.97 -32.88
C TYR A 732 -30.92 -66.56 -31.85
N GLY A 733 -32.08 -67.24 -31.84
CA GLY A 733 -33.09 -67.12 -30.79
C GLY A 733 -33.73 -65.72 -30.66
N SER A 734 -33.71 -64.94 -31.73
CA SER A 734 -34.19 -63.55 -31.77
C SER A 734 -35.64 -63.46 -32.27
N THR A 735 -36.34 -62.39 -31.91
CA THR A 735 -37.72 -62.10 -32.37
C THR A 735 -37.71 -60.86 -33.26
N GLN A 736 -38.29 -60.97 -34.45
CA GLN A 736 -38.32 -59.92 -35.47
C GLN A 736 -39.76 -59.65 -35.89
N THR A 737 -40.19 -58.40 -35.86
CA THR A 737 -41.52 -57.96 -36.31
C THR A 737 -41.40 -56.80 -37.28
N ALA A 738 -41.94 -56.93 -38.48
CA ALA A 738 -42.01 -55.87 -39.49
C ALA A 738 -43.45 -55.72 -40.02
N ARG A 739 -43.74 -54.61 -40.71
CA ARG A 739 -45.05 -54.37 -41.34
C ARG A 739 -45.02 -54.82 -42.80
N GLN A 740 -45.77 -54.16 -43.67
CA GLN A 740 -45.91 -54.55 -45.08
C GLN A 740 -44.59 -54.36 -45.85
N GLY A 741 -44.38 -55.14 -46.92
CA GLY A 741 -43.26 -54.91 -47.86
C GLY A 741 -41.87 -55.12 -47.28
N SER A 742 -41.72 -55.91 -46.21
CA SER A 742 -40.48 -55.98 -45.43
C SER A 742 -39.71 -57.29 -45.63
N ASP A 743 -38.39 -57.22 -45.51
CA ASP A 743 -37.49 -58.37 -45.68
C ASP A 743 -36.96 -58.84 -44.31
N ILE A 744 -37.21 -60.09 -43.93
CA ILE A 744 -36.76 -60.66 -42.65
C ILE A 744 -35.84 -61.85 -42.89
N THR A 745 -34.57 -61.72 -42.50
CA THR A 745 -33.62 -62.84 -42.41
C THR A 745 -33.45 -63.25 -40.95
N ALA A 746 -34.09 -64.36 -40.59
CA ALA A 746 -34.05 -64.94 -39.25
C ALA A 746 -32.99 -66.05 -39.16
N GLY A 747 -32.03 -65.94 -38.25
CA GLY A 747 -31.07 -67.00 -37.93
C GLY A 747 -31.69 -68.21 -37.25
N TYR A 748 -30.86 -69.03 -36.59
CA TYR A 748 -31.26 -70.29 -35.94
C TYR A 748 -32.22 -70.10 -34.75
N GLY A 749 -33.32 -70.85 -34.71
CA GLY A 749 -34.27 -70.83 -33.57
C GLY A 749 -34.99 -69.49 -33.36
N SER A 750 -34.99 -68.62 -34.37
CA SER A 750 -35.53 -67.27 -34.31
C SER A 750 -37.00 -67.22 -34.80
N THR A 751 -37.73 -66.17 -34.42
CA THR A 751 -39.13 -65.96 -34.84
C THR A 751 -39.24 -64.68 -35.66
N GLY A 752 -39.65 -64.79 -36.93
CA GLY A 752 -39.90 -63.67 -37.82
C GLY A 752 -41.39 -63.50 -38.11
N THR A 753 -41.92 -62.29 -37.94
CA THR A 753 -43.30 -61.92 -38.28
C THR A 753 -43.31 -60.70 -39.20
N ALA A 754 -43.93 -60.79 -40.37
CA ALA A 754 -44.07 -59.67 -41.31
C ALA A 754 -45.53 -59.42 -41.72
N GLY A 755 -45.78 -58.27 -42.33
CA GLY A 755 -47.05 -57.94 -42.98
C GLY A 755 -47.26 -58.70 -44.30
N SER A 756 -48.16 -58.18 -45.14
CA SER A 756 -48.28 -58.65 -46.53
C SER A 756 -47.07 -58.23 -47.38
N ASP A 757 -46.96 -58.76 -48.59
CA ASP A 757 -45.98 -58.36 -49.62
C ASP A 757 -44.51 -58.47 -49.14
N SER A 758 -44.25 -59.34 -48.16
CA SER A 758 -42.98 -59.39 -47.43
C SER A 758 -42.16 -60.63 -47.81
N THR A 759 -40.83 -60.55 -47.70
CA THR A 759 -39.96 -61.73 -47.86
C THR A 759 -39.40 -62.19 -46.51
N LEU A 760 -39.44 -63.51 -46.26
CA LEU A 760 -38.93 -64.09 -45.02
C LEU A 760 -38.01 -65.26 -45.34
N ILE A 761 -36.76 -65.19 -44.89
CA ILE A 761 -35.76 -66.28 -44.97
C ILE A 761 -35.47 -66.77 -43.55
N ALA A 762 -35.53 -68.08 -43.32
CA ALA A 762 -35.30 -68.69 -42.02
C ALA A 762 -34.13 -69.67 -42.05
N GLY A 763 -33.27 -69.58 -41.03
CA GLY A 763 -32.33 -70.62 -40.65
C GLY A 763 -33.02 -71.87 -40.12
N TYR A 764 -32.27 -72.74 -39.44
CA TYR A 764 -32.80 -73.99 -38.88
C TYR A 764 -33.65 -73.75 -37.63
N GLY A 765 -34.74 -74.51 -37.49
CA GLY A 765 -35.56 -74.55 -36.27
C GLY A 765 -36.34 -73.27 -35.96
N SER A 766 -36.54 -72.41 -36.95
CA SER A 766 -37.09 -71.06 -36.81
C SER A 766 -38.58 -71.01 -37.17
N THR A 767 -39.29 -69.98 -36.71
CA THR A 767 -40.72 -69.78 -36.99
C THR A 767 -40.95 -68.53 -37.84
N GLN A 768 -41.69 -68.66 -38.93
CA GLN A 768 -42.05 -67.56 -39.83
C GLN A 768 -43.56 -67.38 -39.89
N THR A 769 -44.02 -66.14 -39.72
CA THR A 769 -45.42 -65.73 -39.92
C THR A 769 -45.49 -64.55 -40.89
N ALA A 770 -46.23 -64.66 -41.98
CA ALA A 770 -46.39 -63.58 -42.95
C ALA A 770 -47.87 -63.23 -43.21
N GLY A 771 -48.11 -62.08 -43.82
CA GLY A 771 -49.40 -61.64 -44.32
C GLY A 771 -49.83 -62.37 -45.60
N GLY A 772 -50.56 -61.66 -46.47
CA GLY A 772 -50.87 -62.15 -47.82
C GLY A 772 -49.71 -61.90 -48.77
N ASP A 773 -49.76 -62.53 -49.94
CA ASP A 773 -48.90 -62.20 -51.10
C ASP A 773 -47.38 -62.11 -50.78
N SER A 774 -46.92 -62.94 -49.83
CA SER A 774 -45.56 -62.91 -49.27
C SER A 774 -44.71 -64.10 -49.74
N SER A 775 -43.38 -64.01 -49.68
CA SER A 775 -42.47 -65.11 -50.03
C SER A 775 -41.75 -65.65 -48.80
N LEU A 776 -41.90 -66.94 -48.49
CA LEU A 776 -41.28 -67.57 -47.31
C LEU A 776 -40.34 -68.71 -47.72
N THR A 777 -39.07 -68.62 -47.34
CA THR A 777 -38.06 -69.68 -47.53
C THR A 777 -37.61 -70.23 -46.18
N ALA A 778 -37.78 -71.54 -45.96
CA ALA A 778 -37.44 -72.22 -44.72
C ALA A 778 -36.19 -73.09 -44.83
N GLY A 779 -35.27 -72.94 -43.88
CA GLY A 779 -34.27 -73.95 -43.53
C GLY A 779 -34.87 -75.13 -42.78
N TYR A 780 -34.07 -76.18 -42.63
CA TYR A 780 -34.50 -77.47 -42.08
C TYR A 780 -35.02 -77.36 -40.63
N GLY A 781 -36.18 -77.98 -40.38
CA GLY A 781 -36.85 -78.00 -39.06
C GLY A 781 -37.64 -76.72 -38.71
N SER A 782 -37.78 -75.78 -39.65
CA SER A 782 -38.51 -74.53 -39.45
C SER A 782 -40.01 -74.65 -39.75
N THR A 783 -40.81 -73.78 -39.13
CA THR A 783 -42.27 -73.73 -39.28
C THR A 783 -42.69 -72.45 -39.99
N GLN A 784 -43.54 -72.56 -41.01
CA GLN A 784 -44.01 -71.44 -41.83
C GLN A 784 -45.53 -71.30 -41.76
N THR A 785 -46.02 -70.08 -41.58
CA THR A 785 -47.44 -69.72 -41.64
C THR A 785 -47.60 -68.47 -42.49
N ALA A 786 -48.44 -68.51 -43.50
CA ALA A 786 -48.72 -67.37 -44.37
C ALA A 786 -50.21 -67.30 -44.72
N ARG A 787 -50.70 -66.12 -45.10
CA ARG A 787 -52.08 -65.96 -45.61
C ARG A 787 -52.11 -66.18 -47.12
N GLN A 788 -53.33 -66.24 -47.66
CA GLN A 788 -53.62 -66.47 -49.08
C GLN A 788 -52.78 -65.55 -49.99
N GLY A 789 -52.32 -66.11 -51.12
CA GLY A 789 -51.47 -65.41 -52.10
C GLY A 789 -49.96 -65.60 -51.91
N SER A 790 -49.54 -66.15 -50.77
CA SER A 790 -48.11 -66.30 -50.44
C SER A 790 -47.46 -67.55 -51.04
N ASP A 791 -46.23 -67.41 -51.52
CA ASP A 791 -45.36 -68.49 -52.00
C ASP A 791 -44.51 -69.06 -50.84
N ILE A 792 -44.52 -70.38 -50.69
CA ILE A 792 -43.82 -71.09 -49.61
C ILE A 792 -42.84 -72.09 -50.20
N THR A 793 -41.55 -71.90 -49.92
CA THR A 793 -40.44 -72.76 -50.37
C THR A 793 -39.74 -73.41 -49.18
N ALA A 794 -39.62 -74.73 -49.21
CA ALA A 794 -38.84 -75.51 -48.25
C ALA A 794 -37.46 -75.86 -48.83
N GLY A 795 -36.40 -75.69 -48.04
CA GLY A 795 -35.01 -76.04 -48.36
C GLY A 795 -34.50 -77.33 -47.72
#